data_AF-A0A970E9Y0-F1
#
_entry.id   AF-A0A970E9Y0-F1
#
_cell.length_a   1.000
_cell.length_b   1.000
_cell.length_c   1.000
_cell.angle_alpha   90.00
_cell.angle_beta   90.00
_cell.angle_gamma   90.00
#
_symmetry.space_group_name_H-M   'P 1'
#
loop_
_entity.id
_entity.type
_entity.pdbx_description
1 polymer ?
#
loop_
_entity_poly.entity_id
_entity_poly.type
_entity_poly.pdbx_seq_one_letter_code
_entity_poly.pdbx_strand_id
1 'polypeptide(L)'
;MRRKTFSAIVLAICLCLGLGLAFPAFAVPADYDQMFTIVHTNDVHGHVDVEAYVKGYVDALKAAGKDVVVVSAGDAFAGTVFAAHSEGIDVAVVMNMAGYDMFVVGNHEMMMKPEALAAVAKTAEFPFLGCNVSDKVRESVPEIKNYIIKEIGSTKVAFIGIAAILGTTGEYTISAVNKAIADAKAEGATVFIGVSHLGTTDPDETIRTTYIIDYCPGLDAVIDAHCHTEYANGRLYNGVMIGETGEYGNNIGVMEFYLKNGKVVDIEARLIKIKGNEAASGITPDKEIQDYIAGVNAELEYLNEVALTTPVLLQGEREYVRSRETNFGNLVADAMLWKSGADLAFFTGPYIRASLQPGDITRKELNAALYADVDLCLVDLTGEEFLQTLEFGLTDYPALNNGFPHVAGVRVLFDLSRDKGERIVSAVLADGTELDPGKTYSCVVRLEIIDFLAAVTFAVEKLVEGEDYTKLGTTICSALVEYIASGAEIPAEIDGRMQPVAFFNDVASHWAVQSIYAAAAKGLTDFADEAFLPDKAVTKAEIITMLEKFFGTEAELNLPGDWENMKADGTVTRGLFSALVYLLRDYLGLTGNGNAEKGFADITGHWAEKEINFLYANGIINGYGDGTFKPDKAITRAEAVTILMRILQRK
;
A
#
# COMPACT_ATOMS: atom_id res chain seq x y z
N MET A 1 27.40 17.73 -66.84
CA MET A 1 25.95 17.86 -66.58
C MET A 1 25.67 17.40 -65.15
N ARG A 2 24.73 18.10 -64.50
CA ARG A 2 24.57 18.28 -63.04
C ARG A 2 24.46 17.00 -62.20
N ARG A 3 25.30 16.89 -61.17
CA ARG A 3 24.97 16.28 -59.87
C ARG A 3 24.45 17.41 -58.97
N LYS A 4 23.26 17.26 -58.39
CA LYS A 4 22.76 18.17 -57.34
C LYS A 4 22.82 17.44 -55.99
N THR A 5 23.46 18.13 -55.07
CA THR A 5 23.77 17.81 -53.69
C THR A 5 22.52 17.82 -52.79
N PHE A 6 22.45 16.83 -51.91
CA PHE A 6 21.74 16.89 -50.62
C PHE A 6 22.35 18.02 -49.77
N SER A 7 21.54 18.88 -49.17
CA SER A 7 21.94 19.72 -48.03
C SER A 7 20.74 20.08 -47.18
N ALA A 8 20.99 19.96 -45.88
CA ALA A 8 20.11 20.16 -44.74
C ALA A 8 19.33 21.48 -44.76
N ILE A 9 18.12 21.44 -44.23
CA ILE A 9 17.43 22.61 -43.69
C ILE A 9 17.10 22.31 -42.22
N VAL A 10 17.94 22.82 -41.34
CA VAL A 10 17.61 23.18 -39.96
C VAL A 10 17.91 24.67 -39.86
N LEU A 11 16.88 25.51 -39.75
CA LEU A 11 16.96 26.74 -38.99
C LEU A 11 15.57 27.26 -38.63
N ALA A 12 15.34 27.36 -37.32
CA ALA A 12 14.19 27.93 -36.65
C ALA A 12 14.09 29.45 -36.85
N ILE A 13 12.86 29.98 -36.86
CA ILE A 13 12.56 31.35 -36.40
C ILE A 13 11.29 31.29 -35.54
N CYS A 14 11.50 31.56 -34.25
CA CYS A 14 10.49 31.95 -33.29
C CYS A 14 9.89 33.30 -33.67
N LEU A 15 8.55 33.41 -33.67
CA LEU A 15 7.87 34.66 -33.36
C LEU A 15 6.68 34.34 -32.45
N CYS A 16 6.83 34.66 -31.16
CA CYS A 16 5.77 34.61 -30.17
C CYS A 16 4.84 35.81 -30.37
N LEU A 17 3.54 35.55 -30.52
CA LEU A 17 2.39 36.29 -29.98
C LEU A 17 1.10 35.69 -30.57
N GLY A 18 0.39 34.89 -29.77
CA GLY A 18 -0.89 34.27 -30.15
C GLY A 18 -0.80 32.80 -30.59
N LEU A 19 -0.15 31.93 -29.80
CA LEU A 19 -0.22 30.48 -29.99
C LEU A 19 -1.55 29.95 -29.45
N GLY A 20 -2.62 30.14 -30.23
CA GLY A 20 -3.59 29.06 -30.32
C GLY A 20 -2.88 27.87 -30.98
N LEU A 21 -3.17 26.65 -30.53
CA LEU A 21 -2.77 25.43 -31.24
C LEU A 21 -3.20 25.56 -32.71
N ALA A 22 -2.28 26.01 -33.57
CA ALA A 22 -2.47 25.94 -35.00
C ALA A 22 -2.28 24.47 -35.34
N PHE A 23 -3.36 23.70 -35.23
CA PHE A 23 -3.46 22.43 -35.95
C PHE A 23 -3.54 22.80 -37.43
N PRO A 24 -2.47 22.66 -38.23
CA PRO A 24 -2.61 22.78 -39.67
C PRO A 24 -3.75 21.86 -40.12
N ALA A 25 -4.64 22.37 -40.96
CA ALA A 25 -5.63 21.55 -41.64
C ALA A 25 -4.87 20.49 -42.45
N PHE A 26 -4.81 19.27 -41.92
CA PHE A 26 -4.13 18.16 -42.57
C PHE A 26 -5.13 17.37 -43.38
N ALA A 27 -4.83 17.24 -44.67
CA ALA A 27 -5.31 16.11 -45.44
C ALA A 27 -4.62 14.84 -44.90
N VAL A 28 -5.35 13.72 -44.90
CA VAL A 28 -4.75 12.39 -44.75
C VAL A 28 -3.53 12.33 -45.69
N PRO A 29 -2.31 11.98 -45.20
CA PRO A 29 -1.14 11.94 -46.08
C PRO A 29 -1.43 11.05 -47.29
N ALA A 30 -0.89 11.40 -48.46
CA ALA A 30 -1.31 10.83 -49.75
C ALA A 30 -1.22 9.29 -49.86
N ASP A 31 -0.47 8.65 -48.96
CA ASP A 31 -0.29 7.20 -48.90
C ASP A 31 -1.42 6.45 -48.16
N TYR A 32 -2.28 7.16 -47.43
CA TYR A 32 -3.37 6.63 -46.60
C TYR A 32 -4.73 7.15 -47.08
N ASP A 33 -5.81 6.43 -46.79
CA ASP A 33 -7.18 6.81 -47.15
C ASP A 33 -8.04 7.21 -45.94
N GLN A 34 -7.62 6.88 -44.73
CA GLN A 34 -8.29 7.23 -43.49
C GLN A 34 -7.27 7.44 -42.35
N MET A 35 -7.62 8.30 -41.39
CA MET A 35 -6.87 8.51 -40.14
C MET A 35 -7.85 8.70 -38.99
N PHE A 36 -7.52 8.21 -37.80
CA PHE A 36 -8.22 8.58 -36.56
C PHE A 36 -7.26 8.69 -35.39
N THR A 37 -7.67 9.39 -34.33
CA THR A 37 -6.87 9.61 -33.13
C THR A 37 -7.54 8.97 -31.93
N ILE A 38 -6.77 8.24 -31.12
CA ILE A 38 -7.17 7.89 -29.76
C ILE A 38 -6.46 8.83 -28.79
N VAL A 39 -7.24 9.49 -27.94
CA VAL A 39 -6.74 10.20 -26.75
C VAL A 39 -7.02 9.30 -25.56
N HIS A 40 -6.03 9.05 -24.71
CA HIS A 40 -6.21 8.12 -23.60
C HIS A 40 -5.54 8.54 -22.30
N THR A 41 -6.06 7.97 -21.21
CA THR A 41 -5.54 8.07 -19.85
C THR A 41 -5.55 6.68 -19.19
N ASN A 42 -4.81 6.54 -18.11
CA ASN A 42 -4.81 5.37 -17.24
C ASN A 42 -4.35 5.77 -15.83
N ASP A 43 -4.74 5.00 -14.81
CA ASP A 43 -4.23 5.11 -13.44
C ASP A 43 -4.33 6.54 -12.89
N VAL A 44 -5.41 7.24 -13.22
CA VAL A 44 -5.65 8.62 -12.76
C VAL A 44 -5.86 8.66 -11.25
N HIS A 45 -6.40 7.57 -10.68
CA HIS A 45 -6.60 7.39 -9.25
C HIS A 45 -7.25 8.60 -8.55
N GLY A 46 -8.34 9.13 -9.13
CA GLY A 46 -9.07 10.28 -8.58
C GLY A 46 -8.38 11.65 -8.72
N HIS A 47 -7.26 11.76 -9.45
CA HIS A 47 -6.61 13.04 -9.78
C HIS A 47 -7.26 13.69 -11.01
N VAL A 48 -8.49 14.16 -10.84
CA VAL A 48 -9.40 14.57 -11.94
C VAL A 48 -9.02 15.86 -12.68
N ASP A 49 -8.00 16.61 -12.25
CA ASP A 49 -7.60 17.87 -12.90
C ASP A 49 -7.20 17.70 -14.37
N VAL A 50 -6.64 16.54 -14.72
CA VAL A 50 -6.23 16.22 -16.10
C VAL A 50 -7.42 16.22 -17.06
N GLU A 51 -8.63 15.96 -16.57
CA GLU A 51 -9.81 15.77 -17.41
C GLU A 51 -10.27 17.06 -18.10
N ALA A 52 -10.01 18.22 -17.47
CA ALA A 52 -10.20 19.51 -18.12
C ALA A 52 -9.29 19.68 -19.35
N TYR A 53 -8.06 19.15 -19.29
CA TYR A 53 -7.11 19.19 -20.40
C TYR A 53 -7.45 18.14 -21.47
N VAL A 54 -7.91 16.95 -21.08
CA VAL A 54 -8.43 15.95 -22.02
C VAL A 54 -9.56 16.57 -22.85
N LYS A 55 -10.54 17.20 -22.21
CA LYS A 55 -11.65 17.87 -22.91
C LYS A 55 -11.17 18.96 -23.86
N GLY A 56 -10.32 19.86 -23.37
CA GLY A 56 -9.79 20.96 -24.15
C GLY A 56 -9.01 20.51 -25.39
N TYR A 57 -8.20 19.45 -25.25
CA TYR A 57 -7.44 18.88 -26.35
C TYR A 57 -8.35 18.17 -27.36
N VAL A 58 -9.29 17.35 -26.88
CA VAL A 58 -10.26 16.63 -27.72
C VAL A 58 -11.13 17.61 -28.53
N ASP A 59 -11.63 18.67 -27.90
CA ASP A 59 -12.40 19.71 -28.58
C ASP A 59 -11.58 20.39 -29.68
N ALA A 60 -10.32 20.70 -29.41
CA ALA A 60 -9.44 21.32 -30.40
C ALA A 60 -9.18 20.39 -31.60
N LEU A 61 -9.00 19.08 -31.36
CA LEU A 61 -8.87 18.09 -32.43
C LEU A 61 -10.16 17.94 -33.25
N LYS A 62 -11.32 17.88 -32.58
CA LYS A 62 -12.64 17.81 -33.23
C LYS A 62 -12.94 19.07 -34.04
N ALA A 63 -12.61 20.25 -33.52
CA ALA A 63 -12.73 21.52 -34.23
C ALA A 63 -11.80 21.59 -35.46
N ALA A 64 -10.66 20.91 -35.42
CA ALA A 64 -9.78 20.71 -36.57
C ALA A 64 -10.28 19.63 -37.55
N GLY A 65 -11.45 19.02 -37.31
CA GLY A 65 -12.07 18.03 -38.17
C GLY A 65 -11.49 16.62 -38.05
N LYS A 66 -10.79 16.30 -36.94
CA LYS A 66 -10.28 14.95 -36.69
C LYS A 66 -11.34 14.04 -36.08
N ASP A 67 -11.33 12.78 -36.50
CA ASP A 67 -12.03 11.70 -35.81
C ASP A 67 -11.25 11.32 -34.54
N VAL A 68 -11.89 11.48 -33.38
CA VAL A 68 -11.25 11.27 -32.06
C VAL A 68 -12.08 10.28 -31.24
N VAL A 69 -11.40 9.32 -30.63
CA VAL A 69 -11.95 8.43 -29.60
C VAL A 69 -11.21 8.69 -28.29
N VAL A 70 -11.93 8.77 -27.18
CA VAL A 70 -11.39 9.02 -25.84
C VAL A 70 -11.52 7.77 -24.98
N VAL A 71 -10.40 7.28 -24.45
CA VAL A 71 -10.34 5.97 -23.77
C VAL A 71 -9.69 6.12 -22.41
N SER A 72 -10.25 5.50 -21.38
CA SER A 72 -9.53 5.27 -20.13
C SER A 72 -9.25 3.77 -19.98
N ALA A 73 -8.00 3.45 -19.67
CA ALA A 73 -7.58 2.06 -19.45
C ALA A 73 -7.68 1.62 -17.99
N GLY A 74 -8.39 2.35 -17.12
CA GLY A 74 -8.78 1.88 -15.78
C GLY A 74 -8.14 2.63 -14.61
N ASP A 75 -8.53 2.23 -13.40
CA ASP A 75 -8.11 2.79 -12.10
C ASP A 75 -8.30 4.32 -12.01
N ALA A 76 -9.55 4.75 -12.18
CA ALA A 76 -9.92 6.16 -12.09
C ALA A 76 -10.66 6.51 -10.80
N PHE A 77 -11.46 5.59 -10.25
CA PHE A 77 -12.53 5.92 -9.31
C PHE A 77 -12.14 5.89 -7.82
N ALA A 78 -10.86 5.72 -7.50
CA ALA A 78 -10.34 5.69 -6.14
C ALA A 78 -8.94 6.32 -6.05
N GLY A 79 -8.50 6.77 -4.87
CA GLY A 79 -7.11 7.20 -4.63
C GLY A 79 -6.95 8.61 -4.07
N THR A 80 -7.97 9.46 -4.21
CA THR A 80 -8.02 10.80 -3.60
C THR A 80 -9.22 10.95 -2.68
N VAL A 81 -9.17 11.96 -1.81
CA VAL A 81 -10.32 12.39 -1.01
C VAL A 81 -11.49 12.80 -1.92
N PHE A 82 -11.20 13.44 -3.06
CA PHE A 82 -12.19 13.79 -4.07
C PHE A 82 -12.98 12.55 -4.51
N ALA A 83 -12.29 11.47 -4.87
CA ALA A 83 -12.95 10.23 -5.26
C ALA A 83 -13.69 9.56 -4.10
N ALA A 84 -13.11 9.58 -2.89
CA ALA A 84 -13.72 8.97 -1.71
C ALA A 84 -15.00 9.68 -1.24
N HIS A 85 -15.08 11.01 -1.38
CA HIS A 85 -16.22 11.84 -0.96
C HIS A 85 -17.57 11.33 -1.47
N SER A 86 -17.59 10.89 -2.73
CA SER A 86 -18.80 10.45 -3.41
C SER A 86 -18.75 8.98 -3.86
N GLU A 87 -17.84 8.18 -3.29
CA GLU A 87 -17.57 6.80 -3.72
C GLU A 87 -17.36 6.66 -5.26
N GLY A 88 -16.63 7.60 -5.86
CA GLY A 88 -16.30 7.62 -7.29
C GLY A 88 -17.32 8.30 -8.22
N ILE A 89 -18.51 8.68 -7.72
CA ILE A 89 -19.56 9.31 -8.54
C ILE A 89 -19.11 10.64 -9.18
N ASP A 90 -18.47 11.53 -8.43
CA ASP A 90 -17.98 12.81 -8.96
C ASP A 90 -16.88 12.63 -10.01
N VAL A 91 -16.06 11.58 -9.88
CA VAL A 91 -15.07 11.21 -10.90
C VAL A 91 -15.80 10.80 -12.20
N ALA A 92 -16.86 10.01 -12.11
CA ALA A 92 -17.67 9.63 -13.29
C ALA A 92 -18.31 10.85 -13.96
N VAL A 93 -18.83 11.81 -13.17
CA VAL A 93 -19.38 13.06 -13.71
C VAL A 93 -18.32 13.85 -14.46
N VAL A 94 -17.13 14.03 -13.88
CA VAL A 94 -16.02 14.73 -14.54
C VAL A 94 -15.60 14.01 -15.83
N MET A 95 -15.53 12.68 -15.83
CA MET A 95 -15.23 11.91 -17.04
C MET A 95 -16.32 12.02 -18.11
N ASN A 96 -17.61 12.08 -17.71
CA ASN A 96 -18.70 12.36 -18.64
C ASN A 96 -18.51 13.73 -19.32
N MET A 97 -18.20 14.76 -18.54
CA MET A 97 -17.92 16.11 -19.05
C MET A 97 -16.71 16.13 -19.98
N ALA A 98 -15.69 15.33 -19.70
CA ALA A 98 -14.50 15.18 -20.54
C ALA A 98 -14.78 14.43 -21.86
N GLY A 99 -15.90 13.70 -21.93
CA GLY A 99 -16.36 13.03 -23.13
C GLY A 99 -15.65 11.72 -23.43
N TYR A 100 -15.38 10.90 -22.39
CA TYR A 100 -14.88 9.54 -22.57
C TYR A 100 -15.86 8.69 -23.38
N ASP A 101 -15.32 7.86 -24.26
CA ASP A 101 -16.10 6.93 -25.08
C ASP A 101 -16.19 5.53 -24.47
N MET A 102 -15.24 5.18 -23.60
CA MET A 102 -15.18 3.89 -22.91
C MET A 102 -14.18 3.91 -21.75
N PHE A 103 -14.36 2.96 -20.83
CA PHE A 103 -13.52 2.72 -19.67
C PHE A 103 -13.25 1.22 -19.51
N VAL A 104 -12.03 0.82 -19.12
CA VAL A 104 -11.74 -0.58 -18.74
C VAL A 104 -11.67 -0.71 -17.23
N VAL A 105 -12.26 -1.79 -16.72
CA VAL A 105 -12.23 -2.09 -15.28
C VAL A 105 -10.79 -2.40 -14.84
N GLY A 106 -10.25 -1.61 -13.92
CA GLY A 106 -8.97 -1.86 -13.27
C GLY A 106 -9.10 -2.64 -11.96
N ASN A 107 -7.98 -2.91 -11.28
CA ASN A 107 -8.01 -3.63 -10.02
C ASN A 107 -8.61 -2.78 -8.88
N HIS A 108 -8.49 -1.46 -8.92
CA HIS A 108 -9.13 -0.60 -7.92
C HIS A 108 -10.64 -0.63 -8.03
N GLU A 109 -11.20 -0.66 -9.24
CA GLU A 109 -12.64 -0.85 -9.43
C GLU A 109 -13.12 -2.20 -8.88
N MET A 110 -12.32 -3.27 -9.06
CA MET A 110 -12.63 -4.60 -8.51
C MET A 110 -12.57 -4.68 -6.98
N MET A 111 -11.90 -3.72 -6.31
CA MET A 111 -11.85 -3.61 -4.85
C MET A 111 -12.99 -2.74 -4.28
N MET A 112 -13.75 -2.03 -5.11
CA MET A 112 -14.89 -1.25 -4.66
C MET A 112 -16.02 -2.17 -4.17
N LYS A 113 -16.88 -1.62 -3.31
CA LYS A 113 -18.14 -2.29 -2.97
C LYS A 113 -18.96 -2.49 -4.26
N PRO A 114 -19.58 -3.66 -4.49
CA PRO A 114 -20.35 -3.92 -5.71
C PRO A 114 -21.41 -2.86 -6.00
N GLU A 115 -22.09 -2.35 -4.96
CA GLU A 115 -23.13 -1.33 -5.09
C GLU A 115 -22.55 0.02 -5.51
N ALA A 116 -21.35 0.37 -5.02
CA ALA A 116 -20.65 1.60 -5.39
C ALA A 116 -20.17 1.55 -6.84
N LEU A 117 -19.54 0.44 -7.26
CA LEU A 117 -19.13 0.25 -8.65
C LEU A 117 -20.34 0.26 -9.60
N ALA A 118 -21.45 -0.37 -9.22
CA ALA A 118 -22.69 -0.32 -9.99
C ALA A 118 -23.28 1.10 -10.07
N ALA A 119 -23.19 1.89 -9.00
CA ALA A 119 -23.64 3.29 -9.01
C ALA A 119 -22.76 4.16 -9.93
N VAL A 120 -21.44 3.99 -9.88
CA VAL A 120 -20.50 4.64 -10.80
C VAL A 120 -20.80 4.26 -12.25
N ALA A 121 -20.94 2.96 -12.55
CA ALA A 121 -21.22 2.49 -13.91
C ALA A 121 -22.57 2.99 -14.46
N LYS A 122 -23.57 3.20 -13.61
CA LYS A 122 -24.86 3.80 -14.00
C LYS A 122 -24.78 5.30 -14.24
N THR A 123 -23.91 6.00 -13.52
CA THR A 123 -23.66 7.44 -13.71
C THR A 123 -22.85 7.71 -14.97
N ALA A 124 -21.93 6.80 -15.32
CA ALA A 124 -21.11 6.93 -16.51
C ALA A 124 -21.97 6.89 -17.79
N GLU A 125 -21.78 7.87 -18.66
CA GLU A 125 -22.40 7.94 -19.99
C GLU A 125 -21.64 7.09 -21.04
N PHE A 126 -20.59 6.40 -20.59
CA PHE A 126 -19.74 5.52 -21.38
C PHE A 126 -19.74 4.09 -20.85
N PRO A 127 -19.60 3.08 -21.73
CA PRO A 127 -19.56 1.69 -21.33
C PRO A 127 -18.26 1.32 -20.61
N PHE A 128 -18.40 0.45 -19.60
CA PHE A 128 -17.29 -0.24 -18.96
C PHE A 128 -16.94 -1.49 -19.76
N LEU A 129 -15.67 -1.83 -19.88
CA LEU A 129 -15.18 -2.96 -20.66
C LEU A 129 -14.34 -3.92 -19.80
N GLY A 130 -14.49 -5.22 -20.05
CA GLY A 130 -13.76 -6.29 -19.38
C GLY A 130 -14.24 -7.66 -19.86
N CYS A 131 -13.57 -8.23 -20.88
CA CYS A 131 -13.94 -9.52 -21.45
C CYS A 131 -13.62 -10.71 -20.53
N ASN A 132 -12.65 -10.55 -19.65
CA ASN A 132 -12.24 -11.52 -18.64
C ASN A 132 -12.92 -11.28 -17.27
N VAL A 133 -13.92 -10.40 -17.19
CA VAL A 133 -14.74 -10.23 -15.98
C VAL A 133 -15.73 -11.39 -15.86
N SER A 134 -15.76 -12.04 -14.69
CA SER A 134 -16.64 -13.18 -14.42
C SER A 134 -18.13 -12.83 -14.50
N ASP A 135 -18.97 -13.82 -14.81
CA ASP A 135 -20.43 -13.65 -14.87
C ASP A 135 -21.01 -13.14 -13.55
N LYS A 136 -20.50 -13.59 -12.40
CA LYS A 136 -20.95 -13.13 -11.07
C LYS A 136 -20.77 -11.63 -10.88
N VAL A 137 -19.65 -11.08 -11.34
CA VAL A 137 -19.39 -9.63 -11.27
C VAL A 137 -20.31 -8.90 -12.24
N ARG A 138 -20.50 -9.44 -13.45
CA ARG A 138 -21.37 -8.88 -14.48
C ARG A 138 -22.86 -8.93 -14.10
N GLU A 139 -23.29 -9.88 -13.29
CA GLU A 139 -24.64 -9.90 -12.70
C GLU A 139 -24.87 -8.72 -11.76
N SER A 140 -23.81 -8.27 -11.09
CA SER A 140 -23.84 -7.14 -10.15
C SER A 140 -23.66 -5.79 -10.86
N VAL A 141 -22.90 -5.78 -11.96
CA VAL A 141 -22.62 -4.60 -12.80
C VAL A 141 -22.88 -4.95 -14.28
N PRO A 142 -24.15 -5.03 -14.72
CA PRO A 142 -24.53 -5.44 -16.07
C PRO A 142 -24.06 -4.49 -17.18
N GLU A 143 -23.61 -3.29 -16.81
CA GLU A 143 -23.07 -2.27 -17.71
C GLU A 143 -21.70 -2.66 -18.32
N ILE A 144 -20.96 -3.59 -17.70
CA ILE A 144 -19.67 -4.07 -18.21
C ILE A 144 -19.90 -4.88 -19.49
N LYS A 145 -19.18 -4.57 -20.57
CA LYS A 145 -19.21 -5.25 -21.88
C LYS A 145 -17.88 -5.94 -22.16
N ASN A 146 -17.88 -6.95 -23.04
CA ASN A 146 -16.62 -7.59 -23.46
C ASN A 146 -15.81 -6.67 -24.39
N TYR A 147 -16.51 -6.03 -25.31
CA TYR A 147 -15.98 -5.10 -26.30
C TYR A 147 -17.06 -4.13 -26.75
N ILE A 148 -16.65 -3.09 -27.48
CA ILE A 148 -17.54 -2.26 -28.30
C ILE A 148 -16.96 -2.07 -29.69
N ILE A 149 -17.81 -1.80 -30.67
CA ILE A 149 -17.41 -1.46 -32.04
C ILE A 149 -17.82 -0.02 -32.31
N LYS A 150 -16.87 0.81 -32.74
CA LYS A 150 -17.13 2.16 -33.23
C LYS A 150 -16.96 2.19 -34.75
N GLU A 151 -17.90 2.85 -35.43
CA GLU A 151 -17.77 3.18 -36.84
C GLU A 151 -17.01 4.50 -36.95
N ILE A 152 -15.81 4.45 -37.51
CA ILE A 152 -14.94 5.62 -37.72
C ILE A 152 -14.71 5.70 -39.22
N GLY A 153 -15.21 6.75 -39.87
CA GLY A 153 -15.26 6.82 -41.33
C GLY A 153 -15.96 5.60 -41.93
N SER A 154 -15.25 4.85 -42.80
CA SER A 154 -15.76 3.60 -43.37
C SER A 154 -15.32 2.34 -42.61
N THR A 155 -14.59 2.48 -41.51
CA THR A 155 -13.94 1.38 -40.80
C THR A 155 -14.64 1.07 -39.49
N LYS A 156 -14.91 -0.22 -39.24
CA LYS A 156 -15.36 -0.72 -37.93
C LYS A 156 -14.15 -1.08 -37.06
N VAL A 157 -13.97 -0.34 -35.97
CA VAL A 157 -12.88 -0.50 -35.00
C VAL A 157 -13.45 -1.12 -33.72
N ALA A 158 -12.95 -2.29 -33.35
CA ALA A 158 -13.31 -2.97 -32.12
C ALA A 158 -12.35 -2.60 -30.97
N PHE A 159 -12.90 -2.29 -29.81
CA PHE A 159 -12.17 -2.03 -28.58
C PHE A 159 -12.46 -3.17 -27.60
N ILE A 160 -11.44 -3.99 -27.32
CA ILE A 160 -11.54 -5.19 -26.48
C ILE A 160 -11.07 -4.85 -25.07
N GLY A 161 -11.94 -4.93 -24.06
CA GLY A 161 -11.55 -4.63 -22.68
C GLY A 161 -10.88 -5.79 -21.98
N ILE A 162 -9.80 -5.55 -21.26
CA ILE A 162 -9.01 -6.56 -20.56
C ILE A 162 -8.71 -6.05 -19.15
N ALA A 163 -9.40 -6.58 -18.15
CA ALA A 163 -9.36 -6.09 -16.78
C ALA A 163 -8.27 -6.78 -15.94
N ALA A 164 -7.68 -6.07 -14.96
CA ALA A 164 -6.92 -6.70 -13.88
C ALA A 164 -7.87 -7.27 -12.83
N ILE A 165 -7.84 -8.60 -12.68
CA ILE A 165 -8.68 -9.29 -11.70
C ILE A 165 -7.80 -10.23 -10.88
N LEU A 166 -7.75 -9.98 -9.58
CA LEU A 166 -6.99 -10.80 -8.64
C LEU A 166 -7.44 -12.27 -8.73
N GLY A 167 -6.49 -13.18 -8.87
CA GLY A 167 -6.74 -14.62 -8.94
C GLY A 167 -7.19 -15.15 -10.30
N THR A 168 -7.18 -14.34 -11.37
CA THR A 168 -7.36 -14.84 -12.74
C THR A 168 -6.05 -15.36 -13.33
N THR A 169 -6.14 -16.31 -14.26
CA THR A 169 -4.97 -16.90 -14.93
C THR A 169 -4.79 -16.32 -16.33
N GLY A 170 -3.55 -16.29 -16.81
CA GLY A 170 -3.23 -15.89 -18.19
C GLY A 170 -4.02 -16.68 -19.24
N GLU A 171 -4.18 -18.00 -19.05
CA GLU A 171 -4.94 -18.86 -19.97
C GLU A 171 -6.42 -18.46 -20.09
N TYR A 172 -7.04 -18.14 -18.96
CA TYR A 172 -8.43 -17.67 -18.95
C TYR A 172 -8.57 -16.35 -19.68
N THR A 173 -7.67 -15.39 -19.40
CA THR A 173 -7.66 -14.08 -20.05
C THR A 173 -7.43 -14.21 -21.56
N ILE A 174 -6.49 -15.05 -22.00
CA ILE A 174 -6.25 -15.35 -23.42
C ILE A 174 -7.51 -15.87 -24.11
N SER A 175 -8.21 -16.82 -23.47
CA SER A 175 -9.45 -17.39 -24.01
C SER A 175 -10.53 -16.32 -24.19
N ALA A 176 -10.70 -15.47 -23.18
CA ALA A 176 -11.66 -14.36 -23.21
C ALA A 176 -11.35 -13.34 -24.30
N VAL A 177 -10.09 -12.92 -24.43
CA VAL A 177 -9.64 -11.96 -25.46
C VAL A 177 -9.82 -12.54 -26.86
N ASN A 178 -9.38 -13.77 -27.11
CA ASN A 178 -9.55 -14.42 -28.42
C ASN A 178 -11.03 -14.57 -28.79
N LYS A 179 -11.89 -14.89 -27.82
CA LYS A 179 -13.34 -14.93 -28.04
C LYS A 179 -13.88 -13.55 -28.41
N ALA A 180 -13.52 -12.50 -27.67
CA ALA A 180 -13.97 -11.15 -27.95
C ALA A 180 -13.53 -10.65 -29.34
N ILE A 181 -12.30 -10.94 -29.75
CA ILE A 181 -11.79 -10.65 -31.10
C ILE A 181 -12.62 -11.40 -32.15
N ALA A 182 -12.89 -12.69 -31.95
CA ALA A 182 -13.67 -13.50 -32.89
C ALA A 182 -15.11 -13.00 -33.04
N ASP A 183 -15.77 -12.67 -31.92
CA ASP A 183 -17.13 -12.14 -31.91
C ASP A 183 -17.20 -10.76 -32.60
N ALA A 184 -16.29 -9.84 -32.27
CA ALA A 184 -16.23 -8.53 -32.92
C ALA A 184 -15.93 -8.61 -34.42
N LYS A 185 -15.09 -9.57 -34.83
CA LYS A 185 -14.81 -9.85 -36.24
C LYS A 185 -16.04 -10.39 -36.97
N ALA A 186 -16.85 -11.22 -36.32
CA ALA A 186 -18.12 -11.71 -36.89
C ALA A 186 -19.12 -10.58 -37.12
N GLU A 187 -19.04 -9.50 -36.34
CA GLU A 187 -19.82 -8.26 -36.50
C GLU A 187 -19.23 -7.28 -37.55
N GLY A 188 -18.13 -7.67 -38.19
CA GLY A 188 -17.51 -6.94 -39.30
C GLY A 188 -16.42 -5.95 -38.89
N ALA A 189 -15.91 -6.02 -37.66
CA ALA A 189 -14.73 -5.26 -37.27
C ALA A 189 -13.49 -5.70 -38.09
N THR A 190 -12.65 -4.72 -38.43
CA THR A 190 -11.44 -4.93 -39.25
C THR A 190 -10.17 -4.43 -38.57
N VAL A 191 -10.32 -3.60 -37.54
CA VAL A 191 -9.24 -3.12 -36.68
C VAL A 191 -9.60 -3.46 -35.23
N PHE A 192 -8.63 -3.96 -34.45
CA PHE A 192 -8.83 -4.45 -33.08
C PHE A 192 -7.84 -3.79 -32.14
N ILE A 193 -8.35 -3.03 -31.18
CA ILE A 193 -7.58 -2.32 -30.16
C ILE A 193 -7.84 -2.99 -28.82
N GLY A 194 -6.80 -3.47 -28.16
CA GLY A 194 -6.89 -3.89 -26.77
C GLY A 194 -6.91 -2.64 -25.88
N VAL A 195 -7.87 -2.56 -24.95
CA VAL A 195 -7.80 -1.61 -23.84
C VAL A 195 -7.60 -2.46 -22.60
N SER A 196 -6.44 -2.33 -21.97
CA SER A 196 -5.90 -3.30 -21.03
C SER A 196 -5.52 -2.62 -19.72
N HIS A 197 -5.79 -3.30 -18.61
CA HIS A 197 -5.34 -2.95 -17.29
C HIS A 197 -4.46 -4.06 -16.71
N LEU A 198 -3.54 -4.61 -17.50
CA LEU A 198 -2.67 -5.71 -17.07
C LEU A 198 -1.23 -5.27 -16.83
N GLY A 199 -0.81 -4.23 -17.55
CA GLY A 199 0.54 -3.72 -17.50
C GLY A 199 1.57 -4.66 -18.10
N THR A 200 2.82 -4.19 -18.10
CA THR A 200 3.92 -4.88 -18.80
C THR A 200 5.07 -5.31 -17.90
N THR A 201 5.00 -5.00 -16.60
CA THR A 201 6.07 -5.26 -15.63
C THR A 201 5.62 -6.01 -14.39
N ASP A 202 4.46 -6.66 -14.40
CA ASP A 202 3.97 -7.49 -13.29
C ASP A 202 4.96 -8.63 -12.98
N PRO A 203 5.25 -8.99 -11.71
CA PRO A 203 6.13 -10.12 -11.38
C PRO A 203 5.72 -11.46 -12.02
N ASP A 204 4.42 -11.72 -12.20
CA ASP A 204 3.89 -12.87 -12.94
C ASP A 204 3.78 -12.52 -14.43
N GLU A 205 4.67 -13.10 -15.24
CA GLU A 205 4.72 -12.78 -16.66
C GLU A 205 3.48 -13.25 -17.44
N THR A 206 2.71 -14.19 -16.88
CA THR A 206 1.56 -14.81 -17.57
C THR A 206 0.31 -13.93 -17.55
N ILE A 207 0.32 -12.86 -16.77
CA ILE A 207 -0.80 -11.92 -16.66
C ILE A 207 -0.46 -10.53 -17.21
N ARG A 208 0.65 -10.39 -17.95
CA ARG A 208 1.06 -9.13 -18.59
C ARG A 208 0.37 -8.93 -19.95
N THR A 209 0.23 -7.68 -20.36
CA THR A 209 -0.19 -7.30 -21.72
C THR A 209 0.69 -7.90 -22.81
N THR A 210 2.01 -8.01 -22.59
CA THR A 210 2.93 -8.65 -23.56
C THR A 210 2.60 -10.12 -23.77
N TYR A 211 2.18 -10.83 -22.71
CA TYR A 211 1.75 -12.22 -22.82
C TYR A 211 0.45 -12.33 -23.60
N ILE A 212 -0.50 -11.42 -23.39
CA ILE A 212 -1.72 -11.37 -24.21
C ILE A 212 -1.38 -11.14 -25.69
N ILE A 213 -0.46 -10.22 -26.02
CA ILE A 213 -0.04 -9.99 -27.40
C ILE A 213 0.55 -11.26 -28.04
N ASP A 214 1.35 -12.03 -27.29
CA ASP A 214 2.00 -13.24 -27.79
C ASP A 214 1.00 -14.38 -28.10
N TYR A 215 -0.13 -14.44 -27.40
CA TYR A 215 -1.10 -15.55 -27.47
C TYR A 215 -2.49 -15.17 -28.02
N CYS A 216 -2.74 -13.88 -28.29
CA CYS A 216 -3.96 -13.37 -28.92
C CYS A 216 -3.64 -12.65 -30.23
N PRO A 217 -3.28 -13.38 -31.30
CA PRO A 217 -2.94 -12.78 -32.58
C PRO A 217 -4.17 -12.09 -33.19
N GLY A 218 -4.03 -10.80 -33.52
CA GLY A 218 -5.10 -10.03 -34.17
C GLY A 218 -5.34 -8.64 -33.61
N LEU A 219 -4.70 -8.29 -32.49
CA LEU A 219 -4.67 -6.91 -31.99
C LEU A 219 -3.72 -6.06 -32.85
N ASP A 220 -4.18 -4.88 -33.28
CA ASP A 220 -3.38 -3.90 -34.02
C ASP A 220 -2.63 -2.96 -33.07
N ALA A 221 -3.20 -2.67 -31.89
CA ALA A 221 -2.60 -1.88 -30.83
C ALA A 221 -3.18 -2.24 -29.45
N VAL A 222 -2.49 -1.83 -28.39
CA VAL A 222 -2.99 -1.89 -27.01
C VAL A 222 -2.81 -0.55 -26.31
N ILE A 223 -3.85 -0.11 -25.61
CA ILE A 223 -3.77 0.97 -24.62
C ILE A 223 -3.73 0.27 -23.27
N ASP A 224 -2.61 0.36 -22.57
CA ASP A 224 -2.33 -0.39 -21.34
C ASP A 224 -2.30 0.53 -20.10
N ALA A 225 -2.22 -0.08 -18.92
CA ALA A 225 -2.28 0.57 -17.60
C ALA A 225 -1.63 -0.31 -16.51
N HIS A 226 -1.95 -0.10 -15.24
CA HIS A 226 -1.60 -0.91 -14.06
C HIS A 226 -0.15 -0.78 -13.57
N CYS A 227 0.82 -0.72 -14.48
CA CYS A 227 2.24 -0.65 -14.12
C CYS A 227 2.78 0.78 -14.01
N HIS A 228 1.93 1.79 -14.25
CA HIS A 228 2.25 3.22 -14.17
C HIS A 228 3.45 3.61 -15.04
N THR A 229 3.61 2.93 -16.18
CA THR A 229 4.75 3.12 -17.08
C THR A 229 4.49 4.26 -18.05
N GLU A 230 5.46 5.16 -18.22
CA GLU A 230 5.40 6.21 -19.23
C GLU A 230 6.03 5.75 -20.55
N TYR A 231 5.23 5.57 -21.59
CA TYR A 231 5.73 5.31 -22.94
C TYR A 231 5.68 6.58 -23.80
N ALA A 232 6.72 7.40 -23.69
CA ALA A 232 6.80 8.72 -24.35
C ALA A 232 6.50 8.71 -25.86
N ASN A 233 6.82 7.62 -26.58
CA ASN A 233 6.52 7.43 -28.01
C ASN A 233 5.80 6.09 -28.28
N GLY A 234 5.10 5.55 -27.28
CA GLY A 234 4.62 4.17 -27.29
C GLY A 234 5.75 3.14 -27.21
N ARG A 235 5.37 1.86 -27.08
CA ARG A 235 6.26 0.70 -27.08
C ARG A 235 5.81 -0.28 -28.14
N LEU A 236 6.63 -0.50 -29.16
CA LEU A 236 6.39 -1.55 -30.15
C LEU A 236 6.82 -2.91 -29.59
N TYR A 237 5.90 -3.86 -29.51
CA TYR A 237 6.15 -5.23 -29.08
C TYR A 237 5.50 -6.21 -30.05
N ASN A 238 6.30 -7.06 -30.68
CA ASN A 238 5.85 -8.05 -31.67
C ASN A 238 4.91 -7.50 -32.76
N GLY A 239 5.16 -6.26 -33.19
CA GLY A 239 4.38 -5.59 -34.23
C GLY A 239 3.10 -4.89 -33.74
N VAL A 240 2.81 -4.94 -32.43
CA VAL A 240 1.69 -4.25 -31.79
C VAL A 240 2.21 -3.02 -31.04
N MET A 241 1.62 -1.85 -31.29
CA MET A 241 1.97 -0.62 -30.57
C MET A 241 1.24 -0.58 -29.23
N ILE A 242 1.98 -0.39 -28.13
CA ILE A 242 1.46 -0.25 -26.78
C ILE A 242 1.58 1.22 -26.33
N GLY A 243 0.48 1.82 -25.85
CA GLY A 243 0.47 3.15 -25.22
C GLY A 243 0.12 3.08 -23.73
N GLU A 244 0.81 3.85 -22.90
CA GLU A 244 0.54 3.98 -21.45
C GLU A 244 1.06 5.36 -21.00
N THR A 245 0.35 6.01 -20.07
CA THR A 245 0.52 7.44 -19.74
C THR A 245 1.24 7.71 -18.43
N GLY A 246 1.71 6.68 -17.73
CA GLY A 246 2.14 6.80 -16.34
C GLY A 246 0.94 6.73 -15.40
N GLU A 247 0.83 7.67 -14.47
CA GLU A 247 -0.20 7.70 -13.42
C GLU A 247 -0.65 9.14 -13.10
N TYR A 248 -1.73 9.26 -12.32
CA TYR A 248 -2.18 10.47 -11.62
C TYR A 248 -2.48 11.67 -12.53
N GLY A 249 -2.84 11.41 -13.78
CA GLY A 249 -3.09 12.45 -14.76
C GLY A 249 -1.84 13.29 -15.10
N ASN A 250 -0.64 12.74 -14.87
CA ASN A 250 0.61 13.44 -15.22
C ASN A 250 0.71 13.74 -16.72
N ASN A 251 0.16 12.84 -17.55
CA ASN A 251 0.20 12.92 -19.00
C ASN A 251 -1.15 12.58 -19.64
N ILE A 252 -1.34 13.05 -20.87
CA ILE A 252 -2.37 12.56 -21.80
C ILE A 252 -1.68 11.75 -22.90
N GLY A 253 -2.18 10.56 -23.17
CA GLY A 253 -1.72 9.73 -24.27
C GLY A 253 -2.42 10.07 -25.58
N VAL A 254 -1.67 10.07 -26.67
CA VAL A 254 -2.20 10.29 -28.03
C VAL A 254 -1.64 9.24 -28.97
N MET A 255 -2.52 8.49 -29.62
CA MET A 255 -2.19 7.51 -30.65
C MET A 255 -2.91 7.85 -31.95
N GLU A 256 -2.17 8.15 -33.00
CA GLU A 256 -2.69 8.47 -34.33
C GLU A 256 -2.54 7.24 -35.24
N PHE A 257 -3.67 6.76 -35.76
CA PHE A 257 -3.75 5.57 -36.60
C PHE A 257 -3.91 5.98 -38.06
N TYR A 258 -3.07 5.43 -38.93
CA TYR A 258 -3.12 5.67 -40.37
C TYR A 258 -3.52 4.39 -41.10
N LEU A 259 -4.61 4.48 -41.87
CA LEU A 259 -5.26 3.33 -42.48
C LEU A 259 -5.21 3.37 -44.00
N LYS A 260 -5.21 2.18 -44.59
CA LYS A 260 -5.35 1.95 -46.03
C LYS A 260 -6.21 0.73 -46.28
N ASN A 261 -7.29 0.88 -47.05
CA ASN A 261 -8.25 -0.17 -47.35
C ASN A 261 -8.78 -0.87 -46.09
N GLY A 262 -9.09 -0.11 -45.04
CA GLY A 262 -9.64 -0.62 -43.78
C GLY A 262 -8.66 -1.43 -42.91
N LYS A 263 -7.34 -1.27 -43.13
CA LYS A 263 -6.29 -1.88 -42.31
C LYS A 263 -5.34 -0.82 -41.76
N VAL A 264 -4.83 -1.03 -40.56
CA VAL A 264 -3.78 -0.18 -39.99
C VAL A 264 -2.49 -0.40 -40.77
N VAL A 265 -1.86 0.70 -41.20
CA VAL A 265 -0.58 0.72 -41.90
C VAL A 265 0.51 1.29 -41.00
N ASP A 266 0.17 2.31 -40.19
CA ASP A 266 1.10 2.96 -39.28
C ASP A 266 0.39 3.49 -38.04
N ILE A 267 1.14 3.63 -36.95
CA ILE A 267 0.67 4.18 -35.67
C ILE A 267 1.77 5.08 -35.10
N GLU A 268 1.41 6.34 -34.85
CA GLU A 268 2.27 7.27 -34.12
C GLU A 268 1.72 7.49 -32.72
N ALA A 269 2.52 7.20 -31.69
CA ALA A 269 2.15 7.40 -30.29
C ALA A 269 3.01 8.50 -29.65
N ARG A 270 2.41 9.28 -28.75
CA ARG A 270 3.12 10.29 -27.94
C ARG A 270 2.41 10.58 -26.63
N LEU A 271 3.16 11.12 -25.66
CA LEU A 271 2.60 11.70 -24.44
C LEU A 271 2.63 13.23 -24.48
N ILE A 272 1.57 13.85 -23.97
CA ILE A 272 1.51 15.28 -23.67
C ILE A 272 1.59 15.43 -22.14
N LYS A 273 2.65 16.07 -21.65
CA LYS A 273 2.81 16.33 -20.21
C LYS A 273 1.83 17.41 -19.76
N ILE A 274 1.08 17.15 -18.71
CA ILE A 274 0.11 18.09 -18.14
C ILE A 274 0.59 18.60 -16.79
N LYS A 275 0.73 17.73 -15.79
CA LYS A 275 1.06 18.14 -14.43
C LYS A 275 2.42 18.86 -14.39
N GLY A 276 2.44 20.07 -13.84
CA GLY A 276 3.62 20.94 -13.80
C GLY A 276 4.07 21.48 -15.16
N ASN A 277 3.30 21.25 -16.23
CA ASN A 277 3.56 21.68 -17.60
C ASN A 277 2.30 22.28 -18.25
N GLU A 278 1.33 22.74 -17.45
CA GLU A 278 0.00 23.13 -17.87
C GLU A 278 0.05 24.20 -18.97
N ALA A 279 0.81 25.27 -18.75
CA ALA A 279 1.01 26.33 -19.74
C ALA A 279 1.84 25.87 -20.96
N ALA A 280 2.82 24.97 -20.75
CA ALA A 280 3.71 24.48 -21.80
C ALA A 280 3.02 23.43 -22.70
N SER A 281 1.98 22.76 -22.22
CA SER A 281 1.17 21.80 -22.98
C SER A 281 0.50 22.44 -24.19
N GLY A 282 0.25 23.76 -24.14
CA GLY A 282 -0.50 24.50 -25.15
C GLY A 282 -2.00 24.18 -25.20
N ILE A 283 -2.49 23.36 -24.27
CA ILE A 283 -3.90 22.99 -24.16
C ILE A 283 -4.62 24.01 -23.28
N THR A 284 -5.74 24.54 -23.78
CA THR A 284 -6.66 25.31 -22.96
C THR A 284 -7.57 24.33 -22.19
N PRO A 285 -7.50 24.26 -20.85
CA PRO A 285 -8.37 23.38 -20.08
C PRO A 285 -9.83 23.84 -20.16
N ASP A 286 -10.76 22.89 -20.12
CA ASP A 286 -12.19 23.16 -20.09
C ASP A 286 -12.61 23.82 -18.76
N LYS A 287 -13.30 24.95 -18.87
CA LYS A 287 -13.64 25.78 -17.70
C LYS A 287 -14.79 25.19 -16.87
N GLU A 288 -15.74 24.49 -17.50
CA GLU A 288 -16.88 23.91 -16.80
C GLU A 288 -16.41 22.74 -15.92
N ILE A 289 -15.49 21.92 -16.42
CA ILE A 289 -14.86 20.85 -15.63
C ILE A 289 -14.09 21.44 -14.44
N GLN A 290 -13.29 22.50 -14.66
CA GLN A 290 -12.57 23.16 -13.58
C GLN A 290 -13.50 23.73 -12.50
N ASP A 291 -14.63 24.32 -12.91
CA ASP A 291 -15.61 24.86 -11.98
C ASP A 291 -16.33 23.77 -11.18
N TYR A 292 -16.63 22.64 -11.81
CA TYR A 292 -17.19 21.48 -11.11
C TYR A 292 -16.22 20.95 -10.05
N ILE A 293 -14.96 20.70 -10.43
CA ILE A 293 -13.91 20.22 -9.53
C ILE A 293 -13.71 21.20 -8.37
N ALA A 294 -13.69 22.51 -8.65
CA ALA A 294 -13.57 23.54 -7.62
C ALA A 294 -14.76 23.55 -6.66
N GLY A 295 -15.98 23.31 -7.16
CA GLY A 295 -17.20 23.20 -6.35
C GLY A 295 -17.12 22.04 -5.35
N VAL A 296 -16.77 20.84 -5.82
CA VAL A 296 -16.59 19.66 -4.94
C VAL A 296 -15.44 19.90 -3.96
N ASN A 297 -14.32 20.46 -4.41
CA ASN A 297 -13.19 20.78 -3.50
C ASN A 297 -13.56 21.81 -2.43
N ALA A 298 -14.47 22.76 -2.72
CA ALA A 298 -14.97 23.71 -1.74
C ALA A 298 -15.78 23.00 -0.63
N GLU A 299 -16.54 21.95 -0.96
CA GLU A 299 -17.22 21.12 0.03
C GLU A 299 -16.25 20.33 0.92
N LEU A 300 -15.01 20.14 0.46
CA LEU A 300 -13.94 19.44 1.17
C LEU A 300 -13.01 20.36 1.97
N GLU A 301 -13.21 21.68 1.91
CA GLU A 301 -12.34 22.65 2.61
C GLU A 301 -12.30 22.43 4.12
N TYR A 302 -13.39 21.91 4.71
CA TYR A 302 -13.45 21.56 6.14
C TYR A 302 -12.31 20.61 6.54
N LEU A 303 -11.79 19.79 5.62
CA LEU A 303 -10.69 18.88 5.90
C LEU A 303 -9.37 19.59 6.22
N ASN A 304 -9.21 20.85 5.79
CA ASN A 304 -8.05 21.68 6.11
C ASN A 304 -8.19 22.42 7.44
N GLU A 305 -9.36 22.35 8.09
CA GLU A 305 -9.55 22.92 9.42
C GLU A 305 -8.75 22.13 10.46
N VAL A 306 -8.23 22.84 11.47
CA VAL A 306 -7.59 22.23 12.64
C VAL A 306 -8.65 21.43 13.41
N ALA A 307 -8.45 20.12 13.48
CA ALA A 307 -9.31 19.19 14.21
C ALA A 307 -8.95 19.17 15.70
N LEU A 308 -7.66 19.12 16.01
CA LEU A 308 -7.12 19.08 17.35
C LEU A 308 -5.70 19.66 17.36
N THR A 309 -5.19 19.99 18.55
CA THR A 309 -3.78 20.38 18.75
C THR A 309 -3.17 19.43 19.76
N THR A 310 -2.00 18.86 19.46
CA THR A 310 -1.25 17.97 20.37
C THR A 310 0.07 18.59 20.81
N PRO A 311 0.42 18.57 22.12
CA PRO A 311 1.71 19.07 22.62
C PRO A 311 2.85 18.06 22.46
N VAL A 312 2.53 16.81 22.10
CA VAL A 312 3.46 15.67 22.06
C VAL A 312 3.35 14.92 20.75
N LEU A 313 4.39 14.14 20.43
CA LEU A 313 4.33 13.18 19.33
C LEU A 313 3.33 12.09 19.69
N LEU A 314 2.32 11.90 18.85
CA LEU A 314 1.44 10.73 18.92
C LEU A 314 2.04 9.64 18.04
N GLN A 315 2.60 8.61 18.67
CA GLN A 315 3.37 7.56 18.01
C GLN A 315 2.44 6.62 17.23
N GLY A 316 2.48 6.71 15.90
CA GLY A 316 1.63 5.95 14.98
C GLY A 316 2.40 5.08 14.00
N GLU A 317 3.73 4.98 14.13
CA GLU A 317 4.55 4.18 13.23
C GLU A 317 4.18 2.70 13.34
N ARG A 318 4.13 2.05 12.17
CA ARG A 318 3.75 0.64 12.01
C ARG A 318 4.48 -0.30 12.97
N GLU A 319 5.77 -0.06 13.18
CA GLU A 319 6.62 -0.91 14.01
C GLU A 319 6.29 -0.82 15.50
N TYR A 320 5.66 0.27 15.96
CA TYR A 320 5.22 0.45 17.33
C TYR A 320 3.79 -0.03 17.51
N VAL A 321 2.84 0.52 16.74
CA VAL A 321 1.41 0.26 16.92
C VAL A 321 1.02 -1.21 16.70
N ARG A 322 1.86 -2.00 16.02
CA ARG A 322 1.64 -3.44 15.78
C ARG A 322 2.45 -4.35 16.71
N SER A 323 3.08 -3.80 17.75
CA SER A 323 3.97 -4.60 18.60
C SER A 323 4.06 -4.17 20.05
N ARG A 324 3.51 -3.01 20.39
CA ARG A 324 3.48 -2.49 21.76
C ARG A 324 2.38 -1.46 21.89
N GLU A 325 2.00 -1.22 23.14
CA GLU A 325 1.20 -0.07 23.53
C GLU A 325 1.85 1.23 23.04
N THR A 326 1.03 2.18 22.60
CA THR A 326 1.48 3.51 22.17
C THR A 326 0.61 4.57 22.82
N ASN A 327 1.16 5.75 23.03
CA ASN A 327 0.38 6.87 23.56
C ASN A 327 -0.77 7.28 22.62
N PHE A 328 -0.57 7.17 21.29
CA PHE A 328 -1.64 7.41 20.33
C PHE A 328 -2.73 6.33 20.43
N GLY A 329 -2.35 5.06 20.55
CA GLY A 329 -3.27 3.95 20.79
C GLY A 329 -4.12 4.14 22.04
N ASN A 330 -3.49 4.55 23.15
CA ASN A 330 -4.17 4.83 24.41
C ASN A 330 -5.16 5.99 24.27
N LEU A 331 -4.73 7.10 23.67
CA LEU A 331 -5.57 8.27 23.45
C LEU A 331 -6.83 7.95 22.62
N VAL A 332 -6.67 7.16 21.56
CA VAL A 332 -7.80 6.74 20.71
C VAL A 332 -8.73 5.81 21.46
N ALA A 333 -8.19 4.81 22.19
CA ALA A 333 -9.02 3.89 22.97
C ALA A 333 -9.77 4.62 24.10
N ASP A 334 -9.15 5.62 24.74
CA ASP A 334 -9.80 6.46 25.76
C ASP A 334 -10.92 7.30 25.17
N ALA A 335 -10.71 7.89 23.99
CA ALA A 335 -11.74 8.64 23.29
C ALA A 335 -12.93 7.74 22.92
N MET A 336 -12.68 6.52 22.45
CA MET A 336 -13.72 5.53 22.17
C MET A 336 -14.52 5.18 23.43
N LEU A 337 -13.83 4.88 24.53
CA LEU A 337 -14.45 4.50 25.81
C LEU A 337 -15.28 5.65 26.39
N TRP A 338 -14.72 6.87 26.39
CA TRP A 338 -15.40 8.08 26.86
C TRP A 338 -16.66 8.39 26.05
N LYS A 339 -16.56 8.31 24.71
CA LYS A 339 -17.67 8.64 23.82
C LYS A 339 -18.82 7.65 23.93
N SER A 340 -18.50 6.37 24.13
CA SER A 340 -19.48 5.29 24.18
C SER A 340 -20.10 5.08 25.57
N GLY A 341 -19.34 5.36 26.64
CA GLY A 341 -19.71 4.98 28.00
C GLY A 341 -19.66 3.46 28.26
N ALA A 342 -18.98 2.71 27.38
CA ALA A 342 -18.78 1.26 27.51
C ALA A 342 -17.85 0.92 28.71
N ASP A 343 -17.81 -0.37 29.08
CA ASP A 343 -16.89 -0.86 30.10
C ASP A 343 -15.47 -1.01 29.57
N LEU A 344 -15.35 -1.43 28.30
CA LEU A 344 -14.09 -1.77 27.64
C LEU A 344 -14.03 -1.14 26.24
N ALA A 345 -12.82 -0.86 25.77
CA ALA A 345 -12.58 -0.45 24.38
C ALA A 345 -11.40 -1.22 23.81
N PHE A 346 -11.47 -1.62 22.54
CA PHE A 346 -10.28 -2.04 21.81
C PHE A 346 -10.35 -1.79 20.30
N PHE A 347 -9.18 -1.70 19.71
CA PHE A 347 -8.95 -1.76 18.27
C PHE A 347 -7.52 -2.25 18.00
N THR A 348 -7.16 -2.48 16.73
CA THR A 348 -5.85 -3.04 16.38
C THR A 348 -4.91 -2.04 15.69
N GLY A 349 -3.61 -2.28 15.82
CA GLY A 349 -2.55 -1.42 15.29
C GLY A 349 -2.66 -0.93 13.84
N PRO A 350 -3.09 -1.74 12.85
CA PRO A 350 -3.20 -1.32 11.45
C PRO A 350 -4.12 -0.14 11.17
N TYR A 351 -4.98 0.23 12.13
CA TYR A 351 -5.87 1.37 12.01
C TYR A 351 -5.25 2.69 12.43
N ILE A 352 -4.03 2.66 12.98
CA ILE A 352 -3.12 3.80 13.06
C ILE A 352 -2.08 3.65 11.94
N ARG A 353 -2.01 4.63 11.04
CA ARG A 353 -1.21 4.56 9.80
C ARG A 353 -0.02 5.51 9.79
N ALA A 354 -0.08 6.55 10.61
CA ALA A 354 0.95 7.57 10.66
C ALA A 354 1.00 8.19 12.05
N SER A 355 2.19 8.64 12.43
CA SER A 355 2.38 9.46 13.62
C SER A 355 1.86 10.88 13.39
N LEU A 356 1.38 11.54 14.45
CA LEU A 356 1.03 12.96 14.44
C LEU A 356 2.07 13.76 15.22
N GLN A 357 2.69 14.75 14.56
CA GLN A 357 3.71 15.60 15.17
C GLN A 357 3.08 16.60 16.15
N PRO A 358 3.84 17.11 17.15
CA PRO A 358 3.38 18.21 17.99
C PRO A 358 2.95 19.42 17.15
N GLY A 359 1.76 19.97 17.45
CA GLY A 359 1.19 21.11 16.75
C GLY A 359 -0.29 20.94 16.43
N ASP A 360 -0.77 21.83 15.56
CA ASP A 360 -2.13 21.79 15.03
C ASP A 360 -2.24 20.66 14.01
N ILE A 361 -3.25 19.81 14.18
CA ILE A 361 -3.54 18.68 13.32
C ILE A 361 -4.82 18.97 12.55
N THR A 362 -4.73 18.99 11.24
CA THR A 362 -5.90 19.16 10.36
C THR A 362 -6.77 17.90 10.35
N ARG A 363 -8.06 18.03 10.02
CA ARG A 363 -8.94 16.87 9.81
C ARG A 363 -8.40 15.90 8.75
N LYS A 364 -7.76 16.42 7.70
CA LYS A 364 -7.10 15.62 6.66
C LYS A 364 -5.96 14.78 7.24
N GLU A 365 -5.08 15.37 8.03
CA GLU A 365 -3.99 14.64 8.69
C GLU A 365 -4.52 13.60 9.67
N LEU A 366 -5.57 13.93 10.42
CA LEU A 366 -6.22 13.01 11.35
C LEU A 366 -6.83 11.81 10.62
N ASN A 367 -7.59 12.03 9.55
CA ASN A 367 -8.19 10.96 8.74
C ASN A 367 -7.13 10.12 8.02
N ALA A 368 -5.97 10.69 7.70
CA ALA A 368 -4.85 9.93 7.14
C ALA A 368 -4.17 9.06 8.22
N ALA A 369 -4.04 9.57 9.45
CA ALA A 369 -3.44 8.86 10.57
C ALA A 369 -4.36 7.75 11.12
N LEU A 370 -5.67 7.97 11.17
CA LEU A 370 -6.68 6.99 11.58
C LEU A 370 -7.37 6.45 10.33
N TYR A 371 -6.93 5.27 9.86
CA TYR A 371 -7.41 4.69 8.61
C TYR A 371 -8.93 4.50 8.63
N ALA A 372 -9.59 5.15 7.67
CA ALA A 372 -11.05 5.21 7.50
C ALA A 372 -11.77 5.79 8.74
N ASP A 373 -12.33 6.99 8.59
CA ASP A 373 -13.18 7.59 9.62
C ASP A 373 -14.55 6.89 9.65
N VAL A 374 -14.62 5.81 10.41
CA VAL A 374 -15.77 4.91 10.48
C VAL A 374 -16.52 5.02 11.80
N ASP A 375 -17.75 4.52 11.81
CA ASP A 375 -18.58 4.45 13.00
C ASP A 375 -17.94 3.61 14.12
N LEU A 376 -18.12 4.10 15.34
CA LEU A 376 -17.96 3.29 16.54
C LEU A 376 -19.20 2.42 16.77
N CYS A 377 -18.95 1.21 17.25
CA CYS A 377 -19.94 0.17 17.51
C CYS A 377 -19.85 -0.30 18.95
N LEU A 378 -20.99 -0.53 19.58
CA LEU A 378 -21.11 -1.25 20.84
C LEU A 378 -21.44 -2.71 20.57
N VAL A 379 -20.70 -3.59 21.22
CA VAL A 379 -20.91 -5.04 21.23
C VAL A 379 -20.80 -5.54 22.66
N ASP A 380 -21.70 -6.43 23.07
CA ASP A 380 -21.62 -7.06 24.38
C ASP A 380 -20.78 -8.33 24.27
N LEU A 381 -19.73 -8.44 25.07
CA LEU A 381 -18.83 -9.58 25.11
C LEU A 381 -18.77 -10.14 26.52
N THR A 382 -18.80 -11.46 26.66
CA THR A 382 -18.34 -12.09 27.90
C THR A 382 -16.87 -11.78 28.13
N GLY A 383 -16.43 -11.81 29.40
CA GLY A 383 -15.03 -11.64 29.73
C GLY A 383 -14.14 -12.66 29.02
N GLU A 384 -14.62 -13.89 28.87
CA GLU A 384 -13.95 -14.94 28.10
C GLU A 384 -13.80 -14.58 26.62
N GLU A 385 -14.86 -14.15 25.95
CA GLU A 385 -14.82 -13.71 24.55
C GLU A 385 -13.87 -12.52 24.35
N PHE A 386 -13.88 -11.55 25.26
CA PHE A 386 -12.95 -10.42 25.22
C PHE A 386 -11.49 -10.87 25.38
N LEU A 387 -11.20 -11.76 26.34
CA LEU A 387 -9.85 -12.30 26.53
C LEU A 387 -9.39 -13.12 25.33
N GLN A 388 -10.24 -13.96 24.75
CA GLN A 388 -9.93 -14.74 23.54
C GLN A 388 -9.60 -13.83 22.35
N THR A 389 -10.32 -12.71 22.23
CA THR A 389 -10.06 -11.69 21.20
C THR A 389 -8.66 -11.08 21.37
N LEU A 390 -8.26 -10.75 22.60
CA LEU A 390 -6.93 -10.23 22.89
C LEU A 390 -5.83 -11.29 22.69
N GLU A 391 -6.08 -12.54 23.06
CA GLU A 391 -5.17 -13.67 22.80
C GLU A 391 -4.87 -13.84 21.32
N PHE A 392 -5.90 -13.77 20.47
CA PHE A 392 -5.72 -13.79 19.03
C PHE A 392 -4.85 -12.61 18.58
N GLY A 393 -5.08 -11.43 19.15
CA GLY A 393 -4.27 -10.23 18.94
C GLY A 393 -2.81 -10.36 19.38
N LEU A 394 -2.46 -11.38 20.16
CA LEU A 394 -1.10 -11.68 20.61
C LEU A 394 -0.45 -12.84 19.85
N THR A 395 -1.14 -13.48 18.89
CA THR A 395 -0.68 -14.70 18.19
C THR A 395 0.72 -14.57 17.60
N ASP A 396 1.02 -13.47 16.92
CA ASP A 396 2.31 -13.27 16.25
C ASP A 396 3.33 -12.48 17.09
N TYR A 397 2.91 -11.99 18.26
CA TYR A 397 3.81 -11.33 19.19
C TYR A 397 4.98 -12.28 19.55
N PRO A 398 6.24 -11.83 19.56
CA PRO A 398 6.74 -10.43 19.51
C PRO A 398 6.97 -9.86 18.11
N ALA A 399 6.66 -10.59 17.04
CA ALA A 399 6.73 -10.04 15.69
C ALA A 399 5.64 -8.98 15.49
N LEU A 400 5.79 -8.16 14.44
CA LEU A 400 4.77 -7.19 14.06
C LEU A 400 3.46 -7.92 13.76
N ASN A 401 2.45 -7.69 14.60
CA ASN A 401 1.15 -8.33 14.52
C ASN A 401 0.08 -7.32 14.13
N ASN A 402 -0.61 -7.57 13.01
CA ASN A 402 -1.77 -6.76 12.61
C ASN A 402 -2.92 -6.87 13.61
N GLY A 403 -2.97 -7.93 14.42
CA GLY A 403 -3.93 -8.09 15.50
C GLY A 403 -3.54 -7.42 16.81
N PHE A 404 -2.35 -6.80 16.95
CA PHE A 404 -1.93 -6.26 18.23
C PHE A 404 -2.95 -5.23 18.77
N PRO A 405 -3.51 -5.45 19.97
CA PRO A 405 -4.61 -4.63 20.48
C PRO A 405 -4.10 -3.38 21.21
N HIS A 406 -4.80 -2.26 20.99
CA HIS A 406 -4.76 -1.08 21.86
C HIS A 406 -6.09 -1.03 22.63
N VAL A 407 -6.03 -0.82 23.94
CA VAL A 407 -7.18 -1.03 24.84
C VAL A 407 -7.41 0.17 25.78
N ALA A 408 -8.65 0.30 26.27
CA ALA A 408 -8.99 1.15 27.41
C ALA A 408 -10.01 0.43 28.32
N GLY A 409 -10.06 0.83 29.59
CA GLY A 409 -10.90 0.20 30.62
C GLY A 409 -10.29 -1.04 31.29
N VAL A 410 -9.19 -1.57 30.73
CA VAL A 410 -8.49 -2.76 31.21
C VAL A 410 -6.97 -2.61 31.07
N ARG A 411 -6.23 -3.26 31.98
CA ARG A 411 -4.79 -3.49 31.89
C ARG A 411 -4.50 -4.98 31.84
N VAL A 412 -3.71 -5.41 30.87
CA VAL A 412 -3.48 -6.82 30.55
C VAL A 412 -2.00 -7.15 30.68
N LEU A 413 -1.72 -8.19 31.45
CA LEU A 413 -0.43 -8.83 31.54
C LEU A 413 -0.45 -10.14 30.77
N PHE A 414 0.57 -10.36 29.92
CA PHE A 414 0.71 -11.59 29.15
C PHE A 414 2.12 -12.20 29.24
N ASP A 415 2.22 -13.52 29.17
CA ASP A 415 3.45 -14.28 29.30
C ASP A 415 3.78 -15.00 27.99
N LEU A 416 4.90 -14.62 27.38
CA LEU A 416 5.37 -15.18 26.11
C LEU A 416 5.98 -16.56 26.26
N SER A 417 6.20 -17.04 27.49
CA SER A 417 6.61 -18.41 27.74
C SER A 417 5.44 -19.40 27.63
N ARG A 418 4.19 -18.91 27.68
CA ARG A 418 2.98 -19.71 27.53
C ARG A 418 2.61 -19.91 26.05
N ASP A 419 1.83 -20.96 25.80
CA ASP A 419 1.36 -21.30 24.46
C ASP A 419 0.48 -20.19 23.87
N LYS A 420 0.52 -20.05 22.54
CA LYS A 420 -0.34 -19.08 21.83
C LYS A 420 -1.81 -19.40 22.13
N GLY A 421 -2.59 -18.39 22.50
CA GLY A 421 -3.98 -18.58 22.93
C GLY A 421 -4.16 -18.68 24.44
N GLU A 422 -3.06 -18.80 25.20
CA GLU A 422 -3.07 -18.89 26.68
C GLU A 422 -2.02 -17.96 27.31
N ARG A 423 -1.65 -16.87 26.63
CA ARG A 423 -0.60 -15.96 27.07
C ARG A 423 -1.06 -15.01 28.17
N ILE A 424 -2.30 -14.56 28.17
CA ILE A 424 -2.84 -13.63 29.15
C ILE A 424 -2.86 -14.30 30.53
N VAL A 425 -2.24 -13.62 31.50
CA VAL A 425 -2.13 -14.10 32.89
C VAL A 425 -2.96 -13.27 33.87
N SER A 426 -3.27 -12.01 33.52
CA SER A 426 -4.08 -11.11 34.34
C SER A 426 -4.70 -10.02 33.45
N ALA A 427 -5.93 -9.63 33.76
CA ALA A 427 -6.65 -8.57 33.08
C ALA A 427 -7.44 -7.76 34.12
N VAL A 428 -6.89 -6.62 34.54
CA VAL A 428 -7.42 -5.81 35.64
C VAL A 428 -8.19 -4.63 35.09
N LEU A 429 -9.43 -4.46 35.54
CA LEU A 429 -10.30 -3.35 35.17
C LEU A 429 -9.86 -2.03 35.82
N ALA A 430 -10.39 -0.91 35.33
CA ALA A 430 -10.07 0.43 35.86
C ALA A 430 -10.35 0.60 37.36
N ASP A 431 -11.27 -0.16 37.94
CA ASP A 431 -11.58 -0.15 39.38
C ASP A 431 -10.64 -1.03 40.24
N GLY A 432 -9.68 -1.71 39.61
CA GLY A 432 -8.70 -2.58 40.26
C GLY A 432 -9.16 -4.02 40.45
N THR A 433 -10.36 -4.40 40.00
CA THR A 433 -10.82 -5.79 40.04
C THR A 433 -10.32 -6.59 38.84
N GLU A 434 -10.10 -7.89 39.01
CA GLU A 434 -9.84 -8.79 37.87
C GLU A 434 -11.11 -8.94 37.03
N LEU A 435 -10.92 -8.98 35.72
CA LEU A 435 -11.97 -9.23 34.75
C LEU A 435 -12.51 -10.65 34.95
N ASP A 436 -13.83 -10.77 35.12
CA ASP A 436 -14.52 -12.04 35.32
C ASP A 436 -14.87 -12.66 33.96
N PRO A 437 -14.31 -13.82 33.59
CA PRO A 437 -14.58 -14.46 32.31
C PRO A 437 -16.07 -14.74 32.05
N GLY A 438 -16.86 -14.97 33.10
CA GLY A 438 -18.29 -15.29 32.99
C GLY A 438 -19.22 -14.07 32.97
N LYS A 439 -18.70 -12.86 33.21
CA LYS A 439 -19.50 -11.63 33.20
C LYS A 439 -19.51 -11.03 31.79
N THR A 440 -20.65 -10.46 31.40
CA THR A 440 -20.76 -9.65 30.17
C THR A 440 -20.35 -8.20 30.42
N TYR A 441 -19.59 -7.66 29.49
CA TYR A 441 -19.10 -6.29 29.45
C TYR A 441 -19.53 -5.65 28.13
N SER A 442 -19.96 -4.39 28.19
CA SER A 442 -20.17 -3.64 26.96
C SER A 442 -18.81 -3.17 26.44
N CYS A 443 -18.54 -3.44 25.17
CA CYS A 443 -17.26 -3.14 24.53
C CYS A 443 -17.47 -2.22 23.32
N VAL A 444 -16.73 -1.12 23.27
CA VAL A 444 -16.70 -0.24 22.09
C VAL A 444 -15.56 -0.62 21.16
N VAL A 445 -15.90 -0.78 19.88
CA VAL A 445 -14.96 -1.09 18.80
C VAL A 445 -15.26 -0.20 17.59
N ARG A 446 -14.33 -0.13 16.63
CA ARG A 446 -14.60 0.47 15.32
C ARG A 446 -15.29 -0.54 14.39
N LEU A 447 -16.10 -0.07 13.44
CA LEU A 447 -16.97 -0.92 12.61
C LEU A 447 -16.25 -2.12 11.96
N GLU A 448 -15.04 -1.97 11.43
CA GLU A 448 -14.33 -3.07 10.76
C GLU A 448 -13.77 -4.12 11.74
N ILE A 449 -13.79 -3.87 13.04
CA ILE A 449 -13.51 -4.89 14.06
C ILE A 449 -14.68 -5.87 14.19
N ILE A 450 -15.90 -5.51 13.75
CA ILE A 450 -17.06 -6.40 13.79
C ILE A 450 -16.82 -7.66 12.95
N ASP A 451 -16.26 -7.52 11.75
CA ASP A 451 -15.93 -8.68 10.89
C ASP A 451 -14.82 -9.54 11.51
N PHE A 452 -13.87 -8.90 12.19
CA PHE A 452 -12.84 -9.61 12.95
C PHE A 452 -13.44 -10.42 14.11
N LEU A 453 -14.36 -9.83 14.89
CA LEU A 453 -15.06 -10.52 15.98
C LEU A 453 -15.93 -11.68 15.45
N ALA A 454 -16.63 -11.47 14.34
CA ALA A 454 -17.44 -12.52 13.70
C ALA A 454 -16.61 -13.78 13.44
N ALA A 455 -15.44 -13.60 12.82
CA ALA A 455 -14.56 -14.72 12.46
C ALA A 455 -13.82 -15.33 13.66
N VAL A 456 -13.27 -14.49 14.54
CA VAL A 456 -12.32 -14.92 15.59
C VAL A 456 -13.03 -15.34 16.86
N THR A 457 -14.03 -14.56 17.29
CA THR A 457 -14.67 -14.70 18.60
C THR A 457 -15.92 -15.57 18.49
N PHE A 458 -16.76 -15.32 17.48
CA PHE A 458 -18.05 -16.00 17.33
C PHE A 458 -18.03 -17.17 16.34
N ALA A 459 -16.96 -17.31 15.54
CA ALA A 459 -16.83 -18.30 14.47
C ALA A 459 -18.04 -18.32 13.50
N VAL A 460 -18.58 -17.14 13.19
CA VAL A 460 -19.66 -16.91 12.23
C VAL A 460 -19.17 -16.09 11.04
N GLU A 461 -19.89 -16.16 9.92
CA GLU A 461 -19.51 -15.41 8.71
C GLU A 461 -19.68 -13.90 8.89
N LYS A 462 -20.70 -13.47 9.64
CA LYS A 462 -20.99 -12.05 9.88
C LYS A 462 -21.85 -11.85 11.12
N LEU A 463 -21.65 -10.72 11.80
CA LEU A 463 -22.55 -10.20 12.85
C LEU A 463 -23.58 -9.23 12.27
N VAL A 464 -24.77 -9.19 12.87
CA VAL A 464 -25.93 -8.43 12.40
C VAL A 464 -26.15 -7.17 13.25
N GLU A 465 -26.21 -6.00 12.59
CA GLU A 465 -26.51 -4.73 13.26
C GLU A 465 -27.94 -4.75 13.85
N GLY A 466 -28.07 -4.34 15.11
CA GLY A 466 -29.33 -4.35 15.86
C GLY A 466 -29.64 -5.67 16.57
N GLU A 467 -28.89 -6.73 16.28
CA GLU A 467 -28.95 -8.03 16.99
C GLU A 467 -27.68 -8.26 17.80
N ASP A 468 -26.52 -8.25 17.14
CA ASP A 468 -25.21 -8.57 17.75
C ASP A 468 -24.43 -7.31 18.18
N TYR A 469 -24.64 -6.18 17.50
CA TYR A 469 -23.95 -4.92 17.79
C TYR A 469 -24.81 -3.70 17.40
N THR A 470 -24.48 -2.53 17.95
CA THR A 470 -25.17 -1.26 17.67
C THR A 470 -24.17 -0.19 17.23
N LYS A 471 -24.41 0.49 16.11
CA LYS A 471 -23.64 1.68 15.72
C LYS A 471 -24.03 2.88 16.58
N LEU A 472 -23.02 3.64 17.01
CA LEU A 472 -23.22 4.83 17.84
C LEU A 472 -23.59 6.08 17.05
N GLY A 473 -23.50 6.05 15.71
CA GLY A 473 -23.72 7.22 14.85
C GLY A 473 -22.67 8.32 15.07
N THR A 474 -21.47 7.93 15.51
CA THR A 474 -20.31 8.80 15.70
C THR A 474 -19.06 8.06 15.27
N THR A 475 -18.11 8.80 14.70
CA THR A 475 -16.91 8.22 14.13
C THR A 475 -15.74 8.25 15.09
N ILE A 476 -14.72 7.44 14.81
CA ILE A 476 -13.48 7.40 15.62
C ILE A 476 -12.76 8.75 15.66
N CYS A 477 -12.69 9.49 14.55
CA CYS A 477 -12.07 10.82 14.55
C CYS A 477 -12.93 11.83 15.30
N SER A 478 -14.26 11.78 15.14
CA SER A 478 -15.18 12.65 15.88
C SER A 478 -15.07 12.42 17.39
N ALA A 479 -15.06 11.16 17.83
CA ALA A 479 -14.87 10.79 19.23
C ALA A 479 -13.57 11.35 19.80
N LEU A 480 -12.45 11.24 19.06
CA LEU A 480 -11.16 11.77 19.48
C LEU A 480 -11.14 13.30 19.57
N VAL A 481 -11.66 13.98 18.54
CA VAL A 481 -11.74 15.46 18.54
C VAL A 481 -12.58 15.96 19.70
N GLU A 482 -13.74 15.35 19.93
CA GLU A 482 -14.63 15.71 21.04
C GLU A 482 -14.00 15.40 22.41
N TYR A 483 -13.30 14.27 22.53
CA TYR A 483 -12.61 13.89 23.76
C TYR A 483 -11.56 14.92 24.16
N ILE A 484 -10.71 15.35 23.21
CA ILE A 484 -9.73 16.41 23.45
C ILE A 484 -10.42 17.74 23.75
N ALA A 485 -11.48 18.08 23.01
CA ALA A 485 -12.25 19.31 23.24
C ALA A 485 -12.95 19.34 24.61
N SER A 486 -13.21 18.17 25.22
CA SER A 486 -13.74 18.06 26.59
C SER A 486 -12.72 18.47 27.67
N GLY A 487 -11.45 18.70 27.29
CA GLY A 487 -10.34 19.00 28.18
C GLY A 487 -9.58 17.76 28.65
N ALA A 488 -9.76 16.62 27.97
CA ALA A 488 -9.00 15.41 28.27
C ALA A 488 -7.49 15.63 28.08
N GLU A 489 -6.70 15.00 28.95
CA GLU A 489 -5.25 15.07 28.88
C GLU A 489 -4.73 14.20 27.74
N ILE A 490 -3.84 14.75 26.92
CA ILE A 490 -3.17 14.00 25.86
C ILE A 490 -1.97 13.27 26.49
N PRO A 491 -1.91 11.93 26.47
CA PRO A 491 -0.86 11.19 27.13
C PRO A 491 0.49 11.40 26.44
N ALA A 492 1.47 11.88 27.21
CA ALA A 492 2.85 12.01 26.74
C ALA A 492 3.56 10.65 26.64
N GLU A 493 3.20 9.71 27.50
CA GLU A 493 3.83 8.39 27.65
C GLU A 493 2.76 7.30 27.72
N ILE A 494 3.18 6.04 27.60
CA ILE A 494 2.32 4.87 27.85
C ILE A 494 2.07 4.68 29.35
N ASP A 495 0.95 4.02 29.72
CA ASP A 495 0.58 3.77 31.12
C ASP A 495 0.43 2.29 31.49
N GLY A 496 0.84 1.38 30.59
CA GLY A 496 1.03 -0.03 30.88
C GLY A 496 -0.24 -0.88 30.76
N ARG A 497 -1.05 -0.59 29.75
CA ARG A 497 -2.30 -1.31 29.45
C ARG A 497 -2.10 -2.66 28.79
N MET A 498 -1.03 -2.83 28.01
CA MET A 498 -0.72 -4.09 27.34
C MET A 498 0.76 -4.42 27.53
N GLN A 499 1.09 -5.23 28.53
CA GLN A 499 2.48 -5.50 28.91
C GLN A 499 2.80 -6.99 29.03
N PRO A 500 4.00 -7.42 28.56
CA PRO A 500 4.51 -8.73 28.93
C PRO A 500 4.85 -8.78 30.42
N VAL A 501 4.76 -9.95 31.06
CA VAL A 501 5.12 -10.16 32.49
C VAL A 501 6.55 -9.70 32.79
N ALA A 502 7.48 -9.91 31.87
CA ALA A 502 8.84 -9.39 31.95
C ALA A 502 8.96 -8.02 31.27
N PHE A 503 8.43 -6.99 31.91
CA PHE A 503 8.45 -5.59 31.44
C PHE A 503 9.61 -4.81 32.04
N PHE A 504 10.31 -4.02 31.23
CA PHE A 504 11.33 -3.09 31.69
C PHE A 504 10.95 -1.68 31.25
N ASN A 505 10.81 -0.74 32.19
CA ASN A 505 10.39 0.62 31.88
C ASN A 505 11.41 1.34 30.98
N ASP A 506 12.69 1.04 31.14
CA ASP A 506 13.81 1.68 30.43
C ASP A 506 13.97 1.21 28.97
N VAL A 507 13.14 0.28 28.50
CA VAL A 507 13.19 -0.23 27.11
C VAL A 507 11.94 0.10 26.29
N ALA A 508 10.90 0.67 26.90
CA ALA A 508 9.59 0.86 26.26
C ALA A 508 9.66 1.59 24.90
N SER A 509 10.53 2.59 24.78
CA SER A 509 10.78 3.37 23.55
C SER A 509 11.95 2.86 22.70
N HIS A 510 12.67 1.84 23.17
CA HIS A 510 13.89 1.35 22.53
C HIS A 510 13.57 0.52 21.26
N TRP A 511 14.43 0.60 20.25
CA TRP A 511 14.25 -0.11 18.97
C TRP A 511 14.21 -1.64 19.14
N ALA A 512 14.95 -2.15 20.12
CA ALA A 512 15.07 -3.58 20.39
C ALA A 512 13.97 -4.14 21.31
N VAL A 513 12.94 -3.38 21.70
CA VAL A 513 11.99 -3.78 22.76
C VAL A 513 11.43 -5.19 22.56
N GLN A 514 11.06 -5.54 21.32
CA GLN A 514 10.46 -6.83 21.00
C GLN A 514 11.45 -7.96 21.28
N SER A 515 12.71 -7.78 20.84
CA SER A 515 13.76 -8.75 21.10
C SER A 515 14.06 -8.86 22.59
N ILE A 516 14.01 -7.75 23.32
CA ILE A 516 14.26 -7.71 24.76
C ILE A 516 13.19 -8.49 25.51
N TYR A 517 11.90 -8.22 25.27
CA TYR A 517 10.81 -8.93 25.94
C TYR A 517 10.76 -10.41 25.55
N ALA A 518 11.05 -10.74 24.30
CA ALA A 518 11.15 -12.13 23.86
C ALA A 518 12.32 -12.87 24.51
N ALA A 519 13.46 -12.19 24.69
CA ALA A 519 14.62 -12.72 25.38
C ALA A 519 14.31 -12.90 26.88
N ALA A 520 13.59 -11.95 27.49
CA ALA A 520 13.23 -11.98 28.89
C ALA A 520 12.30 -13.15 29.23
N ALA A 521 11.32 -13.42 28.37
CA ALA A 521 10.46 -14.60 28.50
C ALA A 521 11.22 -15.94 28.37
N LYS A 522 12.44 -15.93 27.84
CA LYS A 522 13.35 -17.08 27.79
C LYS A 522 14.41 -17.06 28.90
N GLY A 523 14.31 -16.13 29.85
CA GLY A 523 15.27 -15.96 30.94
C GLY A 523 16.63 -15.40 30.51
N LEU A 524 16.76 -14.89 29.27
CA LEU A 524 18.04 -14.43 28.70
C LEU A 524 18.45 -13.02 29.17
N THR A 525 17.67 -12.38 30.04
CA THR A 525 17.85 -10.99 30.46
C THR A 525 18.06 -10.80 31.95
N ASP A 526 18.38 -11.88 32.69
CA ASP A 526 18.60 -11.83 34.15
C ASP A 526 19.97 -11.23 34.48
N PHE A 527 20.15 -9.95 34.17
CA PHE A 527 21.31 -9.19 34.57
C PHE A 527 21.23 -8.83 36.05
N ALA A 528 22.36 -8.51 36.67
CA ALA A 528 22.43 -8.13 38.08
C ALA A 528 21.85 -6.72 38.38
N ASP A 529 21.53 -5.94 37.35
CA ASP A 529 20.97 -4.58 37.52
C ASP A 529 19.45 -4.61 37.74
N GLU A 530 18.90 -3.57 38.36
CA GLU A 530 17.45 -3.40 38.57
C GLU A 530 16.69 -3.00 37.28
N ALA A 531 17.39 -2.89 36.14
CA ALA A 531 16.87 -2.49 34.84
C ALA A 531 17.60 -3.22 33.70
N PHE A 532 17.03 -3.23 32.49
CA PHE A 532 17.66 -3.94 31.36
C PHE A 532 18.92 -3.22 30.85
N LEU A 533 18.92 -1.88 30.84
CA LEU A 533 19.98 -0.99 30.35
C LEU A 533 20.39 -1.33 28.90
N PRO A 534 19.53 -1.07 27.90
CA PRO A 534 19.68 -1.64 26.56
C PRO A 534 20.98 -1.23 25.84
N ASP A 535 21.50 -0.04 26.11
CA ASP A 535 22.73 0.49 25.51
C ASP A 535 24.00 0.16 26.31
N LYS A 536 23.88 -0.50 27.47
CA LYS A 536 25.03 -0.92 28.27
C LYS A 536 25.83 -1.97 27.51
N ALA A 537 27.15 -1.82 27.49
CA ALA A 537 28.05 -2.81 26.93
C ALA A 537 27.93 -4.13 27.69
N VAL A 538 27.86 -5.24 26.96
CA VAL A 538 27.74 -6.57 27.56
C VAL A 538 29.13 -7.09 27.96
N THR A 539 29.19 -7.76 29.11
CA THR A 539 30.41 -8.38 29.63
C THR A 539 30.53 -9.84 29.20
N LYS A 540 31.74 -10.40 29.34
CA LYS A 540 31.99 -11.83 29.11
C LYS A 540 31.09 -12.72 29.96
N ALA A 541 30.96 -12.41 31.26
CA ALA A 541 30.11 -13.20 32.17
C ALA A 541 28.64 -13.22 31.73
N GLU A 542 28.12 -12.07 31.31
CA GLU A 542 26.74 -11.95 30.84
C GLU A 542 26.50 -12.73 29.54
N ILE A 543 27.44 -12.70 28.59
CA ILE A 543 27.35 -13.52 27.38
C ILE A 543 27.37 -15.01 27.72
N ILE A 544 28.23 -15.44 28.64
CA ILE A 544 28.27 -16.84 29.10
C ILE A 544 26.90 -17.25 29.64
N THR A 545 26.35 -16.45 30.57
CA THR A 545 25.01 -16.71 31.14
C THR A 545 23.91 -16.73 30.07
N MET A 546 23.94 -15.80 29.10
CA MET A 546 22.99 -15.82 27.98
C MET A 546 23.09 -17.12 27.17
N LEU A 547 24.30 -17.52 26.80
CA LEU A 547 24.52 -18.72 25.99
C LEU A 547 24.16 -20.00 26.74
N GLU A 548 24.54 -20.11 28.01
CA GLU A 548 24.18 -21.25 28.86
C GLU A 548 22.66 -21.44 28.94
N LYS A 549 21.92 -20.35 29.15
CA LYS A 549 20.45 -20.39 29.16
C LYS A 549 19.87 -20.65 27.78
N PHE A 550 20.48 -20.09 26.74
CA PHE A 550 20.06 -20.30 25.36
C PHE A 550 20.23 -21.77 24.93
N PHE A 551 21.25 -22.47 25.43
CA PHE A 551 21.59 -23.85 25.06
C PHE A 551 21.20 -24.91 26.09
N GLY A 552 20.85 -24.52 27.31
CA GLY A 552 20.53 -25.44 28.41
C GLY A 552 21.69 -26.32 28.88
N THR A 553 22.94 -25.97 28.53
CA THR A 553 24.16 -26.72 28.88
C THR A 553 25.35 -25.77 29.04
N GLU A 554 26.35 -26.15 29.85
CA GLU A 554 27.68 -25.53 29.82
C GLU A 554 28.30 -25.84 28.46
N ALA A 555 28.23 -24.88 27.54
CA ALA A 555 28.89 -25.04 26.25
C ALA A 555 30.41 -24.89 26.47
N GLU A 556 31.14 -26.01 26.48
CA GLU A 556 32.61 -26.01 26.35
C GLU A 556 32.97 -25.51 24.94
N LEU A 557 33.00 -24.19 24.78
CA LEU A 557 33.31 -23.54 23.52
C LEU A 557 34.81 -23.29 23.43
N ASN A 558 35.47 -23.90 22.44
CA ASN A 558 36.80 -23.48 22.00
C ASN A 558 36.66 -22.16 21.23
N LEU A 559 36.79 -21.05 21.96
CA LEU A 559 36.47 -19.71 21.45
C LEU A 559 37.69 -19.01 20.83
N PRO A 560 37.49 -18.15 19.82
CA PRO A 560 38.56 -17.54 19.06
C PRO A 560 39.05 -16.24 19.73
N GLY A 561 40.29 -15.84 19.43
CA GLY A 561 40.88 -14.60 19.93
C GLY A 561 41.26 -14.64 21.41
N ASP A 562 41.27 -13.48 22.08
CA ASP A 562 41.65 -13.35 23.49
C ASP A 562 40.56 -13.81 24.48
N TRP A 563 39.53 -14.55 24.02
CA TRP A 563 38.41 -14.96 24.87
C TRP A 563 38.87 -15.68 26.14
N GLU A 564 39.80 -16.63 26.03
CA GLU A 564 40.35 -17.36 27.18
C GLU A 564 41.05 -16.43 28.19
N ASN A 565 41.72 -15.39 27.69
CA ASN A 565 42.48 -14.43 28.50
C ASN A 565 41.64 -13.25 29.00
N MET A 566 40.41 -13.09 28.51
CA MET A 566 39.52 -12.01 28.87
C MET A 566 38.94 -12.20 30.28
N LYS A 567 38.99 -11.15 31.10
CA LYS A 567 38.37 -11.13 32.44
C LYS A 567 36.85 -11.24 32.33
N ALA A 568 36.22 -11.78 33.38
CA ALA A 568 34.76 -11.96 33.44
C ALA A 568 33.98 -10.65 33.26
N ASP A 569 34.51 -9.53 33.77
CA ASP A 569 33.96 -8.17 33.66
C ASP A 569 34.39 -7.41 32.39
N GLY A 570 35.18 -8.04 31.52
CA GLY A 570 35.63 -7.42 30.27
C GLY A 570 34.47 -7.23 29.28
N THR A 571 34.42 -6.07 28.62
CA THR A 571 33.41 -5.72 27.60
C THR A 571 33.69 -6.42 26.28
N VAL A 572 32.70 -7.11 25.72
CA VAL A 572 32.85 -7.85 24.46
C VAL A 572 32.59 -6.94 23.26
N THR A 573 33.38 -7.09 22.19
CA THR A 573 33.21 -6.32 20.95
C THR A 573 32.21 -6.99 20.01
N ARG A 574 31.62 -6.23 19.09
CA ARG A 574 30.71 -6.73 18.05
C ARG A 574 31.35 -7.80 17.18
N GLY A 575 32.63 -7.64 16.84
CA GLY A 575 33.41 -8.63 16.09
C GLY A 575 33.61 -9.92 16.87
N LEU A 576 33.95 -9.84 18.16
CA LEU A 576 34.12 -11.00 19.02
C LEU A 576 32.80 -11.76 19.23
N PHE A 577 31.70 -11.05 19.48
CA PHE A 577 30.39 -11.66 19.58
C PHE A 577 29.93 -12.32 18.27
N SER A 578 30.24 -11.72 17.12
CA SER A 578 29.95 -12.32 15.81
C SER A 578 30.71 -13.62 15.60
N ALA A 579 31.99 -13.67 15.99
CA ALA A 579 32.80 -14.87 15.91
C ALA A 579 32.28 -15.99 16.82
N LEU A 580 31.82 -15.65 18.02
CA LEU A 580 31.17 -16.55 18.97
C LEU A 580 29.91 -17.20 18.35
N VAL A 581 29.01 -16.40 17.80
CA VAL A 581 27.78 -16.88 17.15
C VAL A 581 28.10 -17.74 15.91
N TYR A 582 29.12 -17.36 15.12
CA TYR A 582 29.56 -18.14 13.97
C TYR A 582 30.12 -19.51 14.34
N LEU A 583 30.83 -19.64 15.46
CA LEU A 583 31.30 -20.92 15.96
C LEU A 583 30.15 -21.85 16.32
N LEU A 584 29.07 -21.28 16.83
CA LEU A 584 27.85 -21.98 17.22
C LEU A 584 26.93 -22.31 16.03
N ARG A 585 27.26 -21.87 14.81
CA ARG A 585 26.37 -21.93 13.64
C ARG A 585 25.76 -23.31 13.38
N ASP A 586 26.55 -24.38 13.53
CA ASP A 586 26.10 -25.75 13.23
C ASP A 586 25.08 -26.21 14.30
N TYR A 587 25.32 -25.87 15.57
CA TYR A 587 24.38 -26.11 16.67
C TYR A 587 23.10 -25.25 16.52
N LEU A 588 23.26 -24.05 15.97
CA LEU A 588 22.18 -23.12 15.71
C LEU A 588 21.37 -23.47 14.45
N GLY A 589 21.77 -24.48 13.67
CA GLY A 589 21.11 -24.86 12.42
C GLY A 589 21.33 -23.87 11.27
N LEU A 590 22.35 -23.02 11.37
CA LEU A 590 22.70 -22.02 10.37
C LEU A 590 23.56 -22.67 9.27
N THR A 591 22.93 -23.06 8.17
CA THR A 591 23.59 -23.69 7.00
C THR A 591 23.43 -22.82 5.75
N GLY A 592 24.46 -22.72 4.89
CA GLY A 592 24.39 -21.91 3.66
C GLY A 592 25.74 -21.34 3.19
N ASN A 593 25.83 -21.05 1.89
CA ASN A 593 27.05 -20.73 1.14
C ASN A 593 27.77 -19.47 1.66
N GLY A 594 28.89 -19.69 2.35
CA GLY A 594 29.81 -18.66 2.84
C GLY A 594 30.62 -17.95 1.75
N ASN A 595 29.96 -17.38 0.74
CA ASN A 595 30.54 -16.41 -0.20
C ASN A 595 29.45 -15.40 -0.61
N ALA A 596 29.18 -14.42 0.26
CA ALA A 596 28.45 -13.21 -0.11
C ALA A 596 29.42 -12.05 -0.24
N GLU A 597 29.15 -11.13 -1.16
CA GLU A 597 29.91 -9.89 -1.40
C GLU A 597 30.07 -9.08 -0.10
N LYS A 598 31.17 -8.28 -0.02
CA LYS A 598 31.51 -7.44 1.13
C LYS A 598 30.31 -6.65 1.64
N GLY A 599 29.76 -7.03 2.80
CA GLY A 599 28.58 -6.40 3.37
C GLY A 599 28.83 -5.03 4.02
N PHE A 600 30.05 -4.79 4.53
CA PHE A 600 30.38 -3.55 5.26
C PHE A 600 31.75 -3.00 4.86
N ALA A 601 31.87 -1.68 4.79
CA ALA A 601 33.10 -1.03 4.32
C ALA A 601 34.27 -1.16 5.32
N ASP A 602 33.98 -1.23 6.62
CA ASP A 602 34.94 -1.11 7.71
C ASP A 602 35.46 -2.44 8.27
N ILE A 603 35.04 -3.58 7.69
CA ILE A 603 35.47 -4.91 8.14
C ILE A 603 36.60 -5.50 7.27
N THR A 604 36.99 -4.83 6.19
CA THR A 604 38.02 -5.34 5.27
C THR A 604 39.36 -5.50 6.00
N GLY A 605 39.89 -6.72 6.06
CA GLY A 605 41.14 -7.05 6.75
C GLY A 605 41.00 -7.22 8.26
N HIS A 606 39.79 -7.13 8.81
CA HIS A 606 39.52 -7.41 10.21
C HIS A 606 39.49 -8.93 10.45
N TRP A 607 40.00 -9.40 11.60
CA TRP A 607 40.14 -10.85 11.88
C TRP A 607 38.79 -11.61 11.91
N ALA A 608 37.70 -10.91 12.25
CA ALA A 608 36.33 -11.46 12.27
C ALA A 608 35.54 -11.21 10.95
N GLU A 609 36.19 -10.75 9.87
CA GLU A 609 35.52 -10.37 8.61
C GLU A 609 34.65 -11.51 8.04
N LYS A 610 35.18 -12.73 8.06
CA LYS A 610 34.50 -13.93 7.54
C LYS A 610 33.22 -14.22 8.33
N GLU A 611 33.32 -14.18 9.65
CA GLU A 611 32.25 -14.47 10.59
C GLU A 611 31.13 -13.42 10.46
N ILE A 612 31.50 -12.14 10.36
CA ILE A 612 30.56 -11.03 10.14
C ILE A 612 29.82 -11.20 8.80
N ASN A 613 30.55 -11.41 7.70
CA ASN A 613 29.92 -11.60 6.38
C ASN A 613 28.98 -12.81 6.35
N PHE A 614 29.33 -13.90 7.04
CA PHE A 614 28.45 -15.07 7.15
C PHE A 614 27.13 -14.74 7.85
N LEU A 615 27.19 -14.08 9.01
CA LEU A 615 25.98 -13.73 9.76
C LEU A 615 25.12 -12.70 9.01
N TYR A 616 25.76 -11.77 8.27
CA TYR A 616 25.05 -10.79 7.43
C TYR A 616 24.34 -11.45 6.25
N ALA A 617 25.01 -12.37 5.55
CA ALA A 617 24.41 -13.14 4.46
C ALA A 617 23.23 -14.01 4.94
N ASN A 618 23.25 -14.42 6.21
CA ASN A 618 22.17 -15.12 6.87
C ASN A 618 21.13 -14.17 7.50
N GLY A 619 21.17 -12.85 7.25
CA GLY A 619 20.21 -11.89 7.80
C GLY A 619 20.15 -11.83 9.33
N ILE A 620 21.18 -12.35 10.03
CA ILE A 620 21.22 -12.40 11.50
C ILE A 620 21.66 -11.05 12.05
N ILE A 621 22.72 -10.47 11.47
CA ILE A 621 23.24 -9.16 11.85
C ILE A 621 22.96 -8.14 10.76
N ASN A 622 22.82 -6.88 11.17
CA ASN A 622 22.83 -5.72 10.29
C ASN A 622 23.95 -4.76 10.74
N GLY A 623 24.38 -3.92 9.82
CA GLY A 623 25.26 -2.79 10.12
C GLY A 623 24.49 -1.58 10.62
N TYR A 624 25.19 -0.47 10.72
CA TYR A 624 24.61 0.85 10.93
C TYR A 624 24.11 1.42 9.60
N GLY A 625 23.22 2.42 9.65
CA GLY A 625 22.66 3.07 8.45
C GLY A 625 23.69 3.80 7.57
N ASP A 626 24.93 3.93 8.03
CA ASP A 626 26.09 4.49 7.32
C ASP A 626 26.87 3.44 6.50
N GLY A 627 26.42 2.17 6.47
CA GLY A 627 27.09 1.08 5.75
C GLY A 627 28.27 0.44 6.48
N THR A 628 28.43 0.72 7.78
CA THR A 628 29.52 0.17 8.63
C THR A 628 29.01 -0.87 9.64
N PHE A 629 29.90 -1.71 10.16
CA PHE A 629 29.58 -2.69 11.21
C PHE A 629 30.18 -2.34 12.58
N LYS A 630 31.29 -1.59 12.63
CA LYS A 630 32.06 -1.19 13.80
C LYS A 630 32.52 -2.40 14.64
N PRO A 631 33.36 -3.30 14.09
CA PRO A 631 33.69 -4.59 14.72
C PRO A 631 34.41 -4.47 16.07
N ASP A 632 35.18 -3.40 16.28
CA ASP A 632 35.90 -3.15 17.55
C ASP A 632 35.08 -2.41 18.60
N LYS A 633 33.86 -1.95 18.25
CA LYS A 633 32.95 -1.31 19.21
C LYS A 633 32.40 -2.37 20.15
N ALA A 634 32.27 -2.02 21.43
CA ALA A 634 31.57 -2.86 22.41
C ALA A 634 30.14 -3.14 21.95
N ILE A 635 29.72 -4.40 22.02
CA ILE A 635 28.34 -4.78 21.72
C ILE A 635 27.43 -4.43 22.91
N THR A 636 26.26 -3.88 22.64
CA THR A 636 25.29 -3.56 23.69
C THR A 636 24.42 -4.77 24.06
N ARG A 637 23.79 -4.73 25.23
CA ARG A 637 22.81 -5.75 25.64
C ARG A 637 21.69 -5.92 24.62
N ALA A 638 21.13 -4.81 24.12
CA ALA A 638 20.09 -4.83 23.10
C ALA A 638 20.57 -5.48 21.79
N GLU A 639 21.76 -5.13 21.32
CA GLU A 639 22.35 -5.74 20.11
C GLU A 639 22.56 -7.25 20.29
N ALA A 640 23.09 -7.68 21.44
CA ALA A 640 23.33 -9.09 21.74
C ALA A 640 22.02 -9.92 21.77
N VAL A 641 21.00 -9.47 22.51
CA VAL A 641 19.72 -10.21 22.59
C VAL A 641 18.99 -10.22 21.26
N THR A 642 19.02 -9.14 20.48
CA THR A 642 18.40 -9.12 19.14
C THR A 642 19.03 -10.16 18.22
N ILE A 643 20.36 -10.29 18.23
CA ILE A 643 21.06 -11.31 17.42
C ILE A 643 20.61 -12.71 17.83
N LEU A 644 20.59 -13.01 19.14
CA LEU A 644 20.13 -14.31 19.65
C LEU A 644 18.67 -14.61 19.29
N MET A 645 17.79 -13.61 19.41
CA MET A 645 16.37 -13.76 19.08
C MET A 645 16.12 -14.00 17.59
N ARG A 646 16.86 -13.33 16.71
CA ARG A 646 16.78 -13.57 15.25
C ARG A 646 17.16 -14.99 14.88
N ILE A 647 18.12 -15.58 15.60
CA ILE A 647 18.51 -16.97 15.39
C ILE A 647 17.39 -17.92 15.80
N LEU A 648 16.71 -17.66 16.92
CA LEU A 648 15.57 -18.46 17.37
C LEU A 648 14.36 -18.38 16.44
N GLN A 649 14.07 -17.21 15.87
CA GLN A 649 12.95 -17.01 14.96
C GLN A 649 13.12 -17.73 13.60
N ARG A 650 14.33 -18.20 13.28
CA ARG A 650 14.62 -18.98 12.07
C ARG A 650 14.42 -20.50 12.24
N LYS A 651 14.32 -20.98 13.48
CA LYS A 651 13.96 -22.37 13.79
C LYS A 651 12.44 -22.50 13.78
#